data_AF-A0A2T2P5L6-F1
#
_entry.id   AF-A0A2T2P5L6-F1
#
_cell.length_a   1.000
_cell.length_b   1.000
_cell.length_c   1.000
_cell.angle_alpha   90.00
_cell.angle_beta   90.00
_cell.angle_gamma   90.00
#
_symmetry.space_group_name_H-M   'P 1'
#
loop_
_entity.id
_entity.type
_entity.pdbx_description
1 polymer ?
#
loop_
_entity_poly.entity_id
_entity_poly.type
_entity_poly.pdbx_seq_one_letter_code
_entity_poly.pdbx_strand_id
1 'polypeptide(L)'
;MKQKRNEQWDDAFAALRKDTEEWPAPQRKRRNPSMAEPQENYMHTTPVEELLASAAEWDCINRAVGAEMMDDHIFQERQALIEVDYMTERLWSLIKYDSRFPGTQALDWPVNTGPALTRHHLPPQSLWSLDPARMKSMRRRHTWKKLAIQELSIGALIQALLMDSKVDEIQPTDLAGLSAQLQDAIDQIIKERSDRPESFDGSRKFHSTQRQEFLENMKILEHLPSQMPYEQIEDWRARVALPCMPQYSQDPDGDFYEICRQMNAAIKKLFDKPKNKDGHEELSPLAVARICHNLLVSTSAPDVQTFNILMIGLKRWKRIALVDDVIAALDACKIRPNEITCTTILDFYTQTDRPDHFSRFVGRMRGVGNALMLAHPDTTINEMGQSRLVRVNDVKIHQKIYPTPVVFNTLMQGVLKFAGLERALEIYYEMKEDGWGLDMPGLNKFLDECVRSANWYGGLYVWNEIESIKHKVRRPQMAHAYSQMLALCTLTGNTVVFNQVLRDVVQMGHNRKSIMEGFQETVHLVQHENGIAAPAWAADNVLIAMSDYMPDDAKPDGAVNSNEPKPETKSAKTQPESSSFAHRVQTPQTQTPATDDPEALWAAWIAHEFGEVARPEIRRKSTSPEEDEQHRSGVSSRKP
;
A
#
# COMPACT_ATOMS: atom_id res chain seq x y z
N MET A 1 -20.10 -19.69 -18.80
CA MET A 1 -18.63 -19.51 -18.82
C MET A 1 -18.15 -18.45 -17.81
N LYS A 2 -18.44 -17.15 -17.95
CA LYS A 2 -17.95 -16.13 -16.98
C LYS A 2 -18.70 -16.15 -15.63
N GLN A 3 -20.01 -16.45 -15.62
CA GLN A 3 -20.80 -16.62 -14.39
C GLN A 3 -20.35 -17.83 -13.54
N LYS A 4 -20.27 -19.03 -14.16
CA LYS A 4 -19.60 -20.22 -13.55
C LYS A 4 -18.19 -19.96 -13.04
N ARG A 5 -17.45 -19.01 -13.63
CA ARG A 5 -16.12 -18.60 -13.13
C ARG A 5 -16.19 -17.68 -11.91
N ASN A 6 -17.19 -16.80 -11.81
CA ASN A 6 -17.41 -16.04 -10.58
C ASN A 6 -17.87 -16.97 -9.43
N GLU A 7 -18.74 -17.94 -9.73
CA GLU A 7 -19.12 -19.01 -8.79
C GLU A 7 -17.87 -19.77 -8.31
N GLN A 8 -16.93 -20.11 -9.20
CA GLN A 8 -15.62 -20.69 -8.82
C GLN A 8 -14.74 -19.77 -7.96
N TRP A 9 -14.87 -18.43 -8.04
CA TRP A 9 -14.16 -17.53 -7.11
C TRP A 9 -14.82 -17.58 -5.74
N ASP A 10 -16.16 -17.52 -5.68
CA ASP A 10 -16.91 -17.59 -4.42
C ASP A 10 -16.70 -18.95 -3.71
N ASP A 11 -16.69 -20.06 -4.45
CA ASP A 11 -16.37 -21.41 -3.97
C ASP A 11 -14.91 -21.52 -3.47
N ALA A 12 -13.94 -20.89 -4.16
CA ALA A 12 -12.54 -20.90 -3.74
C ALA A 12 -12.31 -20.09 -2.44
N PHE A 13 -12.97 -18.94 -2.28
CA PHE A 13 -12.96 -18.19 -1.02
C PHE A 13 -13.75 -18.89 0.10
N ALA A 14 -14.68 -19.80 -0.23
CA ALA A 14 -15.31 -20.68 0.75
C ALA A 14 -14.37 -21.83 1.18
N ALA A 15 -13.59 -22.40 0.27
CA ALA A 15 -12.62 -23.45 0.57
C ALA A 15 -11.48 -22.96 1.48
N LEU A 16 -10.87 -21.80 1.17
CA LEU A 16 -9.75 -21.24 1.94
C LEU A 16 -10.06 -21.00 3.43
N ARG A 17 -11.32 -20.68 3.77
CA ARG A 17 -11.75 -20.56 5.18
C ARG A 17 -11.59 -21.87 5.95
N LYS A 18 -11.88 -22.99 5.29
CA LYS A 18 -11.82 -24.33 5.89
C LYS A 18 -10.39 -24.71 6.25
N ASP A 19 -9.45 -24.41 5.35
CA ASP A 19 -8.03 -24.69 5.56
C ASP A 19 -7.41 -23.72 6.60
N THR A 20 -7.95 -22.51 6.74
CA THR A 20 -7.51 -21.53 7.76
C THR A 20 -8.00 -21.89 9.16
N GLU A 21 -9.16 -22.55 9.29
CA GLU A 21 -9.70 -23.02 10.58
C GLU A 21 -8.94 -24.24 11.14
N GLU A 22 -8.21 -24.99 10.32
CA GLU A 22 -7.48 -26.20 10.73
C GLU A 22 -6.02 -25.95 11.17
N TRP A 23 -5.50 -24.72 11.08
CA TRP A 23 -4.11 -24.41 11.45
C TRP A 23 -3.92 -23.98 12.93
N PRO A 24 -3.10 -24.69 13.73
CA PRO A 24 -2.90 -24.33 15.15
C PRO A 24 -2.04 -23.05 15.29
N ALA A 25 -2.60 -22.04 15.96
CA ALA A 25 -1.97 -20.73 16.12
C ALA A 25 -0.67 -20.77 16.98
N PRO A 26 0.43 -20.10 16.57
CA PRO A 26 1.67 -20.04 17.35
C PRO A 26 1.53 -19.22 18.64
N GLN A 27 1.97 -19.78 19.77
CA GLN A 27 1.90 -19.12 21.09
C GLN A 27 2.96 -18.00 21.24
N ARG A 28 2.54 -16.74 21.11
CA ARG A 28 3.40 -15.57 21.44
C ARG A 28 3.58 -15.41 22.96
N LYS A 29 4.80 -15.63 23.47
CA LYS A 29 5.18 -15.32 24.87
C LYS A 29 5.39 -13.81 25.06
N ARG A 30 4.74 -13.23 26.07
CA ARG A 30 4.97 -11.84 26.52
C ARG A 30 6.34 -11.67 27.19
N ARG A 31 6.96 -10.49 27.05
CA ARG A 31 8.09 -10.01 27.88
C ARG A 31 7.78 -8.60 28.39
N ASN A 32 8.21 -8.31 29.62
CA ASN A 32 7.93 -7.05 30.32
C ASN A 32 8.99 -5.97 30.01
N PRO A 33 8.66 -4.67 30.10
CA PRO A 33 9.61 -3.57 29.91
C PRO A 33 10.27 -3.11 31.22
N SER A 34 11.46 -2.50 31.14
CA SER A 34 12.08 -1.76 32.24
C SER A 34 12.81 -0.49 31.77
N MET A 35 12.27 0.67 32.18
CA MET A 35 12.94 1.92 32.58
C MET A 35 14.37 2.22 32.08
N ALA A 36 14.51 3.34 31.34
CA ALA A 36 15.52 4.37 31.58
C ALA A 36 15.16 5.68 30.84
N GLU A 37 15.09 6.81 31.55
CA GLU A 37 15.14 8.17 30.97
C GLU A 37 16.61 8.59 30.76
N PRO A 38 16.92 9.61 29.93
CA PRO A 38 17.13 10.92 30.56
C PRO A 38 16.80 12.18 29.72
N GLN A 39 16.19 13.15 30.42
CA GLN A 39 16.51 14.59 30.51
C GLN A 39 16.57 15.53 29.27
N GLU A 40 15.90 16.66 29.45
CA GLU A 40 15.82 17.83 28.58
C GLU A 40 17.10 18.68 28.57
N ASN A 41 17.30 19.50 27.53
CA ASN A 41 18.12 20.70 27.63
C ASN A 41 17.53 21.84 26.78
N TYR A 42 17.46 23.05 27.35
CA TYR A 42 16.66 24.17 26.82
C TYR A 42 17.45 25.13 25.92
N MET A 43 16.80 25.54 24.83
CA MET A 43 16.80 26.86 24.17
C MET A 43 18.12 27.63 23.91
N HIS A 44 18.19 28.25 22.73
CA HIS A 44 18.12 29.73 22.64
C HIS A 44 17.60 30.18 21.27
N THR A 45 16.92 31.34 21.25
CA THR A 45 16.17 31.91 20.12
C THR A 45 16.71 33.28 19.72
N THR A 46 16.74 33.58 18.42
CA THR A 46 16.99 34.92 17.85
C THR A 46 16.14 35.13 16.57
N PRO A 47 15.86 36.38 16.14
CA PRO A 47 14.48 36.76 15.80
C PRO A 47 14.12 36.76 14.31
N VAL A 48 12.82 36.93 14.05
CA VAL A 48 12.11 36.76 12.75
C VAL A 48 12.43 37.85 11.70
N GLU A 49 13.27 38.84 12.01
CA GLU A 49 13.42 40.07 11.21
C GLU A 49 14.66 40.11 10.29
N GLU A 50 15.51 39.07 10.29
CA GLU A 50 16.62 38.93 9.30
C GLU A 50 16.29 38.02 8.09
N LEU A 51 15.08 37.44 8.02
CA LEU A 51 14.69 36.47 6.99
C LEU A 51 13.89 37.05 5.79
N LEU A 52 13.81 38.37 5.64
CA LEU A 52 12.95 39.04 4.64
C LEU A 52 13.67 40.05 3.74
N ALA A 53 14.85 39.70 3.21
CA ALA A 53 15.54 40.49 2.19
C ALA A 53 16.07 39.62 1.03
N SER A 54 15.71 40.02 -0.20
CA SER A 54 16.04 39.42 -1.50
C SER A 54 15.40 38.06 -1.83
N ALA A 55 14.85 37.96 -3.04
CA ALA A 55 14.16 36.78 -3.55
C ALA A 55 14.94 36.14 -4.70
N ALA A 56 15.34 34.88 -4.54
CA ALA A 56 15.70 33.96 -5.62
C ALA A 56 15.71 32.49 -5.13
N GLU A 57 15.16 31.59 -5.96
CA GLU A 57 15.47 30.15 -6.05
C GLU A 57 15.31 29.25 -4.79
N TRP A 58 14.09 28.74 -4.59
CA TRP A 58 13.76 27.73 -3.57
C TRP A 58 14.20 26.28 -3.90
N ASP A 59 14.73 26.00 -5.10
CA ASP A 59 15.03 24.62 -5.54
C ASP A 59 16.38 24.05 -5.05
N CYS A 60 17.22 24.86 -4.38
CA CYS A 60 18.61 24.48 -4.04
C CYS A 60 18.87 24.06 -2.57
N ILE A 61 17.93 24.22 -1.64
CA ILE A 61 18.24 24.07 -0.19
C ILE A 61 17.88 22.69 0.40
N ASN A 62 16.96 21.92 -0.20
CA ASN A 62 16.56 20.59 0.32
C ASN A 62 17.50 19.44 -0.11
N ARG A 63 18.83 19.64 -0.18
CA ARG A 63 19.75 18.61 -0.69
C ARG A 63 21.05 18.39 0.10
N ALA A 64 21.16 18.89 1.32
CA ALA A 64 22.26 18.54 2.24
C ALA A 64 21.79 18.53 3.70
N VAL A 65 22.45 17.68 4.51
CA VAL A 65 22.23 17.39 5.95
C VAL A 65 21.05 16.45 6.22
N GLY A 66 21.33 15.35 6.94
CA GLY A 66 20.33 14.36 7.37
C GLY A 66 20.60 12.90 6.99
N ALA A 67 21.86 12.52 6.73
CA ALA A 67 22.25 11.12 6.62
C ALA A 67 22.91 10.67 7.93
N GLU A 68 22.19 9.90 8.75
CA GLU A 68 22.75 9.10 9.83
C GLU A 68 21.83 7.88 10.07
N MET A 69 22.43 6.74 10.40
CA MET A 69 21.81 5.42 10.29
C MET A 69 21.08 5.00 11.58
N MET A 70 20.11 4.10 11.46
CA MET A 70 19.74 3.20 12.55
C MET A 70 19.45 1.79 12.01
N ASP A 71 19.86 0.76 12.77
CA ASP A 71 19.76 -0.64 12.37
C ASP A 71 18.32 -1.14 12.31
N ASP A 72 17.98 -1.72 11.17
CA ASP A 72 16.60 -1.68 10.69
C ASP A 72 15.99 -3.06 10.42
N HIS A 73 16.34 -4.05 11.25
CA HIS A 73 15.50 -5.24 11.45
C HIS A 73 14.14 -4.86 12.09
N ILE A 74 14.12 -3.74 12.84
CA ILE A 74 12.91 -3.09 13.30
C ILE A 74 12.14 -2.43 12.13
N PHE A 75 12.79 -2.08 11.02
CA PHE A 75 12.18 -1.42 9.84
C PHE A 75 11.33 -2.33 8.99
N GLN A 76 11.55 -3.64 9.01
CA GLN A 76 10.77 -4.59 8.18
C GLN A 76 9.49 -5.00 8.90
N GLU A 77 9.56 -5.30 10.20
CA GLU A 77 8.35 -5.45 11.03
C GLU A 77 7.62 -4.10 11.17
N ARG A 78 8.35 -2.98 11.26
CA ARG A 78 7.77 -1.65 11.04
C ARG A 78 7.25 -1.49 9.62
N GLN A 79 7.83 -1.98 8.54
CA GLN A 79 7.30 -1.76 7.18
C GLN A 79 5.93 -2.42 7.02
N ALA A 80 5.69 -3.61 7.57
CA ALA A 80 4.35 -4.19 7.59
C ALA A 80 3.33 -3.33 8.37
N LEU A 81 3.74 -2.70 9.48
CA LEU A 81 2.90 -1.82 10.30
C LEU A 81 2.85 -0.36 9.79
N ILE A 82 3.85 0.07 9.04
CA ILE A 82 4.02 1.37 8.39
C ILE A 82 3.29 1.35 7.07
N GLU A 83 3.24 0.25 6.30
CA GLU A 83 2.43 0.21 5.07
C GLU A 83 0.94 0.47 5.36
N VAL A 84 0.46 -0.01 6.50
CA VAL A 84 -0.90 0.21 7.02
C VAL A 84 -1.20 1.70 7.21
N ASP A 85 -0.30 2.44 7.88
CA ASP A 85 -0.43 3.89 8.07
C ASP A 85 0.00 4.69 6.82
N TYR A 86 0.99 4.25 6.07
CA TYR A 86 1.57 4.90 4.89
C TYR A 86 0.59 4.96 3.74
N MET A 87 -0.13 3.87 3.45
CA MET A 87 -1.21 3.92 2.44
C MET A 87 -2.35 4.83 2.90
N THR A 88 -2.66 4.84 4.20
CA THR A 88 -3.69 5.72 4.78
C THR A 88 -3.29 7.20 4.70
N GLU A 89 -2.07 7.56 5.09
CA GLU A 89 -1.51 8.91 5.02
C GLU A 89 -1.26 9.37 3.59
N ARG A 90 -0.81 8.47 2.70
CA ARG A 90 -0.70 8.74 1.26
C ARG A 90 -2.07 9.07 0.67
N LEU A 91 -3.11 8.29 0.99
CA LEU A 91 -4.48 8.60 0.58
C LEU A 91 -4.98 9.91 1.20
N TRP A 92 -4.72 10.17 2.50
CA TRP A 92 -5.03 11.45 3.16
C TRP A 92 -4.38 12.64 2.45
N SER A 93 -3.11 12.49 2.02
CA SER A 93 -2.39 13.50 1.25
C SER A 93 -3.00 13.77 -0.14
N LEU A 94 -3.71 12.80 -0.72
CA LEU A 94 -4.42 12.93 -2.00
C LEU A 94 -5.80 13.58 -1.86
N ILE A 95 -6.41 13.58 -0.66
CA ILE A 95 -7.70 14.26 -0.40
C ILE A 95 -7.61 15.79 -0.62
N LYS A 96 -6.41 16.38 -0.64
CA LYS A 96 -6.27 17.79 -1.03
C LYS A 96 -6.68 18.08 -2.49
N TYR A 97 -6.78 17.05 -3.34
CA TYR A 97 -7.21 17.15 -4.73
C TYR A 97 -8.69 16.73 -4.89
N ASP A 98 -9.60 17.70 -4.93
CA ASP A 98 -11.00 17.42 -5.28
C ASP A 98 -11.17 17.27 -6.80
N SER A 99 -10.95 16.04 -7.24
CA SER A 99 -10.98 15.57 -8.64
C SER A 99 -12.25 15.90 -9.46
N ARG A 100 -13.31 16.45 -8.85
CA ARG A 100 -14.53 16.86 -9.55
C ARG A 100 -14.43 18.26 -10.17
N PHE A 101 -13.60 19.14 -9.60
CA PHE A 101 -13.55 20.54 -10.01
C PHE A 101 -12.53 20.78 -11.15
N PRO A 102 -12.90 21.57 -12.18
CA PRO A 102 -11.98 22.02 -13.23
C PRO A 102 -10.76 22.76 -12.66
N GLY A 103 -9.67 22.81 -13.44
CA GLY A 103 -8.41 23.44 -13.01
C GLY A 103 -7.62 22.62 -11.99
N THR A 104 -8.16 21.51 -11.48
CA THR A 104 -7.39 20.56 -10.67
C THR A 104 -6.33 19.89 -11.53
N GLN A 105 -5.05 20.12 -11.20
CA GLN A 105 -3.89 19.54 -11.88
C GLN A 105 -4.09 18.03 -12.08
N ALA A 106 -4.09 17.58 -13.33
CA ALA A 106 -4.12 16.17 -13.63
C ALA A 106 -2.83 15.52 -13.12
N LEU A 107 -2.97 14.53 -12.24
CA LEU A 107 -1.83 13.72 -11.79
C LEU A 107 -1.18 13.03 -13.01
N ASP A 108 0.11 12.75 -12.91
CA ASP A 108 0.76 11.89 -13.89
C ASP A 108 0.06 10.52 -13.93
N TRP A 109 -0.05 9.93 -15.11
CA TRP A 109 -0.56 8.57 -15.26
C TRP A 109 0.57 7.59 -14.93
N PRO A 110 0.41 6.66 -13.96
CA PRO A 110 1.47 5.72 -13.61
C PRO A 110 1.89 4.87 -14.81
N VAL A 111 3.19 4.72 -15.00
CA VAL A 111 3.74 3.75 -15.97
C VAL A 111 3.38 2.36 -15.50
N ASN A 112 2.64 1.62 -16.33
CA ASN A 112 2.05 0.33 -15.98
C ASN A 112 1.98 -0.60 -17.21
N THR A 113 1.72 -1.89 -16.95
CA THR A 113 1.66 -2.97 -17.96
C THR A 113 0.37 -3.02 -18.79
N GLY A 114 -0.60 -2.16 -18.48
CA GLY A 114 -1.89 -2.07 -19.15
C GLY A 114 -1.89 -1.12 -20.36
N PRO A 115 -3.05 -0.93 -21.00
CA PRO A 115 -3.20 -0.06 -22.16
C PRO A 115 -2.99 1.43 -21.80
N ALA A 116 -2.63 2.22 -22.82
CA ALA A 116 -2.47 3.66 -22.68
C ALA A 116 -3.77 4.36 -22.24
N LEU A 117 -3.65 5.39 -21.40
CA LEU A 117 -4.78 6.09 -20.80
C LEU A 117 -5.66 6.78 -21.86
N THR A 118 -6.88 6.29 -22.05
CA THR A 118 -7.89 6.97 -22.88
C THR A 118 -8.75 7.87 -22.00
N ARG A 119 -8.29 9.11 -21.75
CA ARG A 119 -8.93 10.05 -20.81
C ARG A 119 -10.41 10.32 -21.09
N HIS A 120 -10.87 10.24 -22.33
CA HIS A 120 -12.28 10.42 -22.72
C HIS A 120 -13.22 9.32 -22.20
N HIS A 121 -12.69 8.18 -21.76
CA HIS A 121 -13.46 7.06 -21.18
C HIS A 121 -13.53 7.11 -19.64
N LEU A 122 -12.90 8.11 -19.00
CA LEU A 122 -12.94 8.31 -17.56
C LEU A 122 -14.24 9.02 -17.14
N PRO A 123 -14.79 8.69 -15.96
CA PRO A 123 -15.88 9.45 -15.37
C PRO A 123 -15.39 10.82 -14.87
N PRO A 124 -16.28 11.82 -14.76
CA PRO A 124 -15.90 13.18 -14.34
C PRO A 124 -15.35 13.27 -12.91
N GLN A 125 -15.58 12.25 -12.06
CA GLN A 125 -15.02 12.15 -10.71
C GLN A 125 -13.63 11.48 -10.67
N SER A 126 -13.05 11.10 -11.82
CA SER A 126 -11.73 10.46 -11.88
C SER A 126 -10.61 11.47 -11.59
N LEU A 127 -9.58 11.02 -10.89
CA LEU A 127 -8.33 11.78 -10.67
C LEU A 127 -7.71 12.29 -11.99
N TRP A 128 -7.87 11.54 -13.08
CA TRP A 128 -7.32 11.85 -14.40
C TRP A 128 -8.36 12.35 -15.43
N SER A 129 -9.58 12.68 -14.99
CA SER A 129 -10.63 13.21 -15.87
C SER A 129 -10.22 14.53 -16.54
N LEU A 130 -10.71 14.75 -17.76
CA LEU A 130 -10.60 16.04 -18.45
C LEU A 130 -11.63 17.05 -17.90
N ASP A 131 -11.25 18.32 -17.88
CA ASP A 131 -12.10 19.42 -17.40
C ASP A 131 -13.42 19.61 -18.16
N PRO A 132 -13.51 19.42 -19.51
CA PRO A 132 -14.79 19.40 -20.20
C PRO A 132 -15.79 18.35 -19.66
N ALA A 133 -15.31 17.20 -19.17
CA ALA A 133 -16.18 16.19 -18.56
C ALA A 133 -16.64 16.64 -17.17
N ARG A 134 -15.73 17.20 -16.36
CA ARG A 134 -16.04 17.83 -15.05
C ARG A 134 -17.09 18.93 -15.20
N MET A 135 -16.87 19.90 -16.09
CA MET A 135 -17.81 20.98 -16.42
C MET A 135 -19.18 20.47 -16.89
N LYS A 136 -19.22 19.45 -17.75
CA LYS A 136 -20.48 18.83 -18.19
C LYS A 136 -21.22 18.14 -17.04
N SER A 137 -20.51 17.63 -16.04
CA SER A 137 -21.10 17.06 -14.83
C SER A 137 -21.64 18.14 -13.88
N MET A 138 -20.92 19.25 -13.69
CA MET A 138 -21.32 20.34 -12.79
C MET A 138 -22.59 21.09 -13.24
N ARG A 139 -22.91 21.04 -14.53
CA ARG A 139 -24.16 21.59 -15.09
C ARG A 139 -25.39 20.73 -14.83
N ARG A 140 -25.23 19.54 -14.25
CA ARG A 140 -26.35 18.64 -13.93
C ARG A 140 -26.84 18.90 -12.50
N ARG A 141 -28.13 18.68 -12.28
CA ARG A 141 -28.76 18.70 -10.96
C ARG A 141 -29.28 17.30 -10.64
N HIS A 142 -29.32 16.96 -9.35
CA HIS A 142 -29.88 15.72 -8.86
C HIS A 142 -31.41 15.75 -9.00
N THR A 143 -32.02 14.59 -9.24
CA THR A 143 -33.48 14.45 -9.17
C THR A 143 -33.95 14.55 -7.71
N TRP A 144 -35.22 14.90 -7.49
CA TRP A 144 -35.81 14.93 -6.14
C TRP A 144 -35.57 13.61 -5.38
N LYS A 145 -35.77 12.46 -6.05
CA LYS A 145 -35.54 11.11 -5.50
C LYS A 145 -34.07 10.86 -5.16
N LYS A 146 -33.14 11.45 -5.90
CA LYS A 146 -31.70 11.39 -5.62
C LYS A 146 -31.30 12.25 -4.42
N LEU A 147 -31.96 13.40 -4.19
CA LEU A 147 -31.78 14.19 -2.97
C LEU A 147 -32.41 13.46 -1.77
N ALA A 148 -33.66 13.01 -1.88
CA ALA A 148 -34.37 12.29 -0.82
C ALA A 148 -33.64 11.03 -0.31
N ILE A 149 -33.02 10.23 -1.21
CA ILE A 149 -32.23 9.07 -0.77
C ILE A 149 -30.91 9.49 -0.09
N GLN A 150 -30.33 10.64 -0.46
CA GLN A 150 -29.18 11.19 0.26
C GLN A 150 -29.58 11.73 1.64
N GLU A 151 -30.71 12.45 1.75
CA GLU A 151 -31.23 12.98 3.01
C GLU A 151 -31.48 11.84 4.02
N LEU A 152 -32.21 10.80 3.61
CA LEU A 152 -32.49 9.63 4.43
C LEU A 152 -31.23 8.82 4.78
N SER A 153 -30.32 8.63 3.80
CA SER A 153 -29.09 7.88 4.03
C SER A 153 -28.11 8.60 4.95
N ILE A 154 -28.09 9.93 4.95
CA ILE A 154 -27.23 10.71 5.85
C ILE A 154 -27.88 10.84 7.24
N GLY A 155 -29.22 10.94 7.34
CA GLY A 155 -29.93 10.77 8.61
C GLY A 155 -29.61 9.43 9.29
N ALA A 156 -29.69 8.33 8.53
CA ALA A 156 -29.28 6.99 9.01
C ALA A 156 -27.78 6.92 9.38
N LEU A 157 -26.90 7.63 8.67
CA LEU A 157 -25.47 7.70 8.97
C LEU A 157 -25.21 8.49 10.26
N ILE A 158 -25.86 9.64 10.45
CA ILE A 158 -25.72 10.44 11.68
C ILE A 158 -26.13 9.58 12.89
N GLN A 159 -27.29 8.92 12.81
CA GLN A 159 -27.75 7.99 13.83
C GLN A 159 -26.74 6.86 14.09
N ALA A 160 -26.13 6.29 13.04
CA ALA A 160 -25.09 5.27 13.17
C ALA A 160 -23.83 5.79 13.88
N LEU A 161 -23.31 6.94 13.44
CA LEU A 161 -22.08 7.54 13.97
C LEU A 161 -22.26 7.98 15.43
N LEU A 162 -23.42 8.53 15.79
CA LEU A 162 -23.75 8.83 17.19
C LEU A 162 -23.88 7.54 18.01
N MET A 163 -24.62 6.54 17.51
CA MET A 163 -24.86 5.26 18.22
C MET A 163 -23.59 4.42 18.44
N ASP A 164 -22.56 4.56 17.61
CA ASP A 164 -21.26 3.88 17.78
C ASP A 164 -20.18 4.78 18.42
N SER A 165 -20.46 6.06 18.67
CA SER A 165 -19.56 6.96 19.41
C SER A 165 -20.00 7.12 20.86
N LYS A 166 -19.05 7.32 21.77
CA LYS A 166 -19.31 7.49 23.20
C LYS A 166 -19.86 8.88 23.54
N VAL A 167 -21.03 9.22 22.99
CA VAL A 167 -21.68 10.53 23.21
C VAL A 167 -22.04 10.80 24.67
N ASP A 168 -22.19 9.75 25.46
CA ASP A 168 -22.32 9.75 26.93
C ASP A 168 -21.11 10.36 27.67
N GLU A 169 -19.92 10.38 27.07
CA GLU A 169 -18.72 11.02 27.65
C GLU A 169 -18.64 12.55 27.36
N ILE A 170 -19.57 13.11 26.56
CA ILE A 170 -19.53 14.52 26.16
C ILE A 170 -20.12 15.42 27.26
N GLN A 171 -19.42 16.50 27.61
CA GLN A 171 -19.90 17.46 28.59
C GLN A 171 -21.08 18.28 28.03
N PRO A 172 -22.16 18.53 28.81
CA PRO A 172 -23.32 19.32 28.34
C PRO A 172 -22.96 20.71 27.81
N THR A 173 -21.91 21.34 28.34
CA THR A 173 -21.40 22.63 27.87
C THR A 173 -20.86 22.58 26.43
N ASP A 174 -20.29 21.46 26.01
CA ASP A 174 -19.77 21.28 24.64
C ASP A 174 -20.88 20.97 23.63
N LEU A 175 -22.01 20.40 24.09
CA LEU A 175 -23.20 20.14 23.27
C LEU A 175 -23.95 21.43 22.90
N ALA A 176 -23.88 22.47 23.75
CA ALA A 176 -24.56 23.75 23.52
C ALA A 176 -24.13 24.47 22.22
N GLY A 177 -22.95 24.15 21.68
CA GLY A 177 -22.47 24.64 20.38
C GLY A 177 -22.99 23.87 19.15
N LEU A 178 -23.84 22.85 19.34
CA LEU A 178 -24.43 22.03 18.29
C LEU A 178 -25.88 22.43 18.01
N SER A 179 -26.41 22.04 16.86
CA SER A 179 -27.82 22.26 16.49
C SER A 179 -28.79 21.51 17.42
N ALA A 180 -29.88 22.15 17.84
CA ALA A 180 -30.89 21.57 18.75
C ALA A 180 -31.36 20.16 18.33
N GLN A 181 -31.71 19.97 17.05
CA GLN A 181 -32.11 18.66 16.51
C GLN A 181 -31.07 17.53 16.72
N LEU A 182 -29.79 17.88 16.86
CA LEU A 182 -28.71 16.93 17.13
C LEU A 182 -28.54 16.70 18.64
N GLN A 183 -28.76 17.72 19.47
CA GLN A 183 -28.82 17.56 20.92
C GLN A 183 -29.96 16.62 21.31
N ASP A 184 -31.17 16.86 20.77
CA ASP A 184 -32.35 15.99 20.95
C ASP A 184 -32.07 14.53 20.53
N ALA A 185 -31.37 14.34 19.42
CA ALA A 185 -31.00 13.00 18.93
C ALA A 185 -29.94 12.32 19.81
N ILE A 186 -28.99 13.08 20.37
CA ILE A 186 -28.00 12.55 21.32
C ILE A 186 -28.68 12.10 22.60
N ASP A 187 -29.59 12.91 23.17
CA ASP A 187 -30.34 12.57 24.38
C ASP A 187 -31.21 11.32 24.19
N GLN A 188 -31.86 11.18 23.02
CA GLN A 188 -32.60 9.98 22.65
C GLN A 188 -31.69 8.74 22.57
N ILE A 189 -30.52 8.84 21.93
CA ILE A 189 -29.55 7.73 21.83
C ILE A 189 -28.99 7.33 23.20
N ILE A 190 -28.70 8.30 24.08
CA ILE A 190 -28.25 8.03 25.45
C ILE A 190 -29.33 7.25 26.20
N LYS A 191 -30.59 7.65 26.08
CA LYS A 191 -31.73 6.94 26.68
C LYS A 191 -31.89 5.52 26.12
N GLU A 192 -31.90 5.35 24.79
CA GLU A 192 -32.02 4.02 24.15
C GLU A 192 -30.89 3.05 24.57
N ARG A 193 -29.68 3.57 24.83
CA ARG A 193 -28.58 2.77 25.40
C ARG A 193 -28.84 2.36 26.84
N SER A 194 -29.38 3.25 27.66
CA SER A 194 -29.72 2.95 29.06
C SER A 194 -30.86 1.93 29.18
N ASP A 195 -31.84 2.00 28.28
CA ASP A 195 -33.00 1.10 28.22
C ASP A 195 -32.66 -0.26 27.54
N ARG A 196 -31.39 -0.54 27.22
CA ARG A 196 -30.97 -1.77 26.51
C ARG A 196 -31.10 -3.01 27.42
N PRO A 197 -31.84 -4.06 27.01
CA PRO A 197 -32.02 -5.25 27.83
C PRO A 197 -30.71 -6.04 28.00
N GLU A 198 -30.42 -6.48 29.23
CA GLU A 198 -29.22 -7.25 29.58
C GLU A 198 -29.07 -8.57 28.80
N SER A 199 -30.19 -9.11 28.28
CA SER A 199 -30.22 -10.32 27.45
C SER A 199 -29.87 -10.08 25.97
N PHE A 200 -29.50 -8.85 25.58
CA PHE A 200 -29.12 -8.55 24.21
C PHE A 200 -27.79 -9.22 23.84
N ASP A 201 -27.85 -10.16 22.88
CA ASP A 201 -26.68 -10.79 22.26
C ASP A 201 -25.72 -9.74 21.66
N GLY A 202 -24.58 -9.53 22.32
CA GLY A 202 -23.56 -8.56 21.92
C GLY A 202 -22.97 -8.80 20.53
N SER A 203 -23.23 -9.97 19.90
CA SER A 203 -22.82 -10.30 18.54
C SER A 203 -23.55 -9.48 17.46
N ARG A 204 -24.71 -8.86 17.79
CA ARG A 204 -25.49 -8.05 16.84
C ARG A 204 -25.26 -6.55 17.04
N LYS A 205 -25.07 -5.80 15.96
CA LYS A 205 -24.99 -4.33 16.03
C LYS A 205 -26.36 -3.78 16.42
N PHE A 206 -26.44 -3.07 17.54
CA PHE A 206 -27.65 -2.36 17.94
C PHE A 206 -27.83 -1.14 17.03
N HIS A 207 -29.06 -0.84 16.66
CA HIS A 207 -29.43 0.30 15.83
C HIS A 207 -30.54 1.06 16.53
N SER A 208 -30.38 2.39 16.65
CA SER A 208 -31.45 3.24 17.19
C SER A 208 -32.75 3.03 16.43
N THR A 209 -33.89 3.21 17.11
CA THR A 209 -35.21 3.03 16.47
C THR A 209 -35.34 3.93 15.25
N GLN A 210 -34.93 5.19 15.40
CA GLN A 210 -34.87 6.20 14.34
C GLN A 210 -33.97 5.80 13.15
N ARG A 211 -32.83 5.12 13.37
CA ARG A 211 -32.00 4.58 12.26
C ARG A 211 -32.81 3.59 11.43
N GLN A 212 -33.64 2.76 12.06
CA GLN A 212 -34.47 1.78 11.35
C GLN A 212 -35.55 2.48 10.51
N GLU A 213 -36.21 3.52 11.05
CA GLU A 213 -37.18 4.33 10.30
C GLU A 213 -36.57 4.99 9.05
N PHE A 214 -35.35 5.53 9.14
CA PHE A 214 -34.64 6.03 7.95
C PHE A 214 -34.40 4.93 6.90
N LEU A 215 -33.99 3.73 7.33
CA LEU A 215 -33.75 2.59 6.44
C LEU A 215 -35.06 2.08 5.78
N GLU A 216 -36.19 2.11 6.50
CA GLU A 216 -37.49 1.72 5.96
C GLU A 216 -38.04 2.75 4.96
N ASN A 217 -37.93 4.04 5.27
CA ASN A 217 -38.29 5.10 4.34
C ASN A 217 -37.46 5.08 3.05
N MET A 218 -36.18 4.65 3.11
CA MET A 218 -35.40 4.41 1.89
C MET A 218 -35.95 3.26 1.05
N LYS A 219 -36.37 2.14 1.66
CA LYS A 219 -37.01 1.03 0.93
C LYS A 219 -38.31 1.46 0.27
N ILE A 220 -39.12 2.29 0.95
CA ILE A 220 -40.35 2.87 0.38
C ILE A 220 -39.98 3.77 -0.82
N LEU A 221 -39.02 4.67 -0.65
CA LEU A 221 -38.56 5.58 -1.71
C LEU A 221 -38.04 4.84 -2.94
N GLU A 222 -37.34 3.71 -2.79
CA GLU A 222 -36.86 2.91 -3.93
C GLU A 222 -37.99 2.51 -4.90
N HIS A 223 -39.19 2.24 -4.38
CA HIS A 223 -40.36 1.81 -5.17
C HIS A 223 -41.17 2.99 -5.78
N LEU A 224 -40.96 4.23 -5.34
CA LEU A 224 -41.66 5.40 -5.88
C LEU A 224 -41.21 5.73 -7.33
N PRO A 225 -42.10 6.25 -8.20
CA PRO A 225 -41.75 6.60 -9.57
C PRO A 225 -40.72 7.74 -9.62
N SER A 226 -39.83 7.71 -10.62
CA SER A 226 -38.77 8.73 -10.78
C SER A 226 -39.31 10.12 -11.13
N GLN A 227 -40.45 10.18 -11.82
CA GLN A 227 -41.20 11.39 -12.13
C GLN A 227 -42.52 11.36 -11.34
N MET A 228 -42.83 12.45 -10.65
CA MET A 228 -43.98 12.59 -9.77
C MET A 228 -44.39 14.08 -9.76
N PRO A 229 -45.69 14.42 -9.65
CA PRO A 229 -46.13 15.82 -9.47
C PRO A 229 -45.53 16.45 -8.21
N TYR A 230 -45.25 17.75 -8.24
CA TYR A 230 -44.62 18.48 -7.14
C TYR A 230 -45.40 18.33 -5.82
N GLU A 231 -46.72 18.49 -5.85
CA GLU A 231 -47.63 18.34 -4.69
C GLU A 231 -47.45 16.97 -3.99
N GLN A 232 -47.36 15.87 -4.76
CA GLN A 232 -47.19 14.53 -4.19
C GLN A 232 -45.78 14.31 -3.61
N ILE A 233 -44.76 15.02 -4.13
CA ILE A 233 -43.40 15.01 -3.58
C ILE A 233 -43.41 15.74 -2.23
N GLU A 234 -44.04 16.90 -2.13
CA GLU A 234 -44.17 17.66 -0.88
C GLU A 234 -45.00 16.89 0.16
N ASP A 235 -46.13 16.29 -0.22
CA ASP A 235 -46.92 15.41 0.65
C ASP A 235 -46.11 14.20 1.16
N TRP A 236 -45.22 13.65 0.33
CA TRP A 236 -44.31 12.58 0.76
C TRP A 236 -43.24 13.12 1.72
N ARG A 237 -42.61 14.25 1.40
CA ARG A 237 -41.61 14.90 2.28
C ARG A 237 -42.18 15.24 3.65
N ALA A 238 -43.39 15.78 3.71
CA ALA A 238 -44.09 16.10 4.95
C ALA A 238 -44.38 14.85 5.81
N ARG A 239 -44.73 13.73 5.19
CA ARG A 239 -44.95 12.44 5.88
C ARG A 239 -43.67 11.76 6.36
N VAL A 240 -42.54 12.06 5.73
CA VAL A 240 -41.22 11.44 5.98
C VAL A 240 -40.29 12.39 6.77
N ALA A 241 -40.82 13.49 7.31
CA ALA A 241 -40.09 14.47 8.11
C ALA A 241 -39.67 13.90 9.48
N LEU A 242 -38.58 13.12 9.49
CA LEU A 242 -37.98 12.55 10.69
C LEU A 242 -37.11 13.59 11.43
N PRO A 243 -37.00 13.52 12.77
CA PRO A 243 -36.03 14.35 13.50
C PRO A 243 -34.60 14.06 13.02
N CYS A 244 -33.70 15.04 13.13
CA CYS A 244 -32.31 14.90 12.67
C CYS A 244 -32.17 14.48 11.18
N MET A 245 -33.19 14.74 10.35
CA MET A 245 -33.12 14.57 8.89
C MET A 245 -32.53 15.83 8.24
N PRO A 246 -31.39 15.73 7.53
CA PRO A 246 -30.84 16.85 6.77
C PRO A 246 -31.75 17.19 5.59
N GLN A 247 -31.69 18.45 5.13
CA GLN A 247 -32.48 18.96 4.02
C GLN A 247 -31.54 19.47 2.93
N TYR A 248 -31.60 18.86 1.73
CA TYR A 248 -30.66 19.14 0.66
C TYR A 248 -31.32 19.83 -0.53
N SER A 249 -30.69 20.91 -0.99
CA SER A 249 -31.09 21.67 -2.17
C SER A 249 -29.93 21.82 -3.14
N GLN A 250 -30.27 22.12 -4.41
CA GLN A 250 -29.28 22.46 -5.44
C GLN A 250 -29.82 23.64 -6.24
N ASP A 251 -29.23 24.79 -6.01
CA ASP A 251 -29.57 26.05 -6.66
C ASP A 251 -29.18 26.06 -8.16
N PRO A 252 -29.77 26.97 -8.98
CA PRO A 252 -29.46 27.06 -10.40
C PRO A 252 -28.00 27.41 -10.68
N ASP A 253 -27.39 28.29 -9.88
CA ASP A 253 -26.07 28.88 -10.12
C ASP A 253 -24.91 27.91 -9.80
N GLY A 254 -25.12 27.01 -8.84
CA GLY A 254 -24.17 26.00 -8.39
C GLY A 254 -23.52 26.27 -7.04
N ASP A 255 -24.03 27.20 -6.24
CA ASP A 255 -23.48 27.59 -4.93
C ASP A 255 -23.43 26.40 -3.95
N PHE A 256 -24.32 25.43 -4.08
CA PHE A 256 -24.26 24.17 -3.33
C PHE A 256 -22.89 23.46 -3.45
N TYR A 257 -22.16 23.59 -4.57
CA TYR A 257 -20.80 23.05 -4.67
C TYR A 257 -19.82 23.73 -3.71
N GLU A 258 -19.95 25.04 -3.52
CA GLU A 258 -19.13 25.81 -2.59
C GLU A 258 -19.51 25.49 -1.13
N ILE A 259 -20.80 25.39 -0.83
CA ILE A 259 -21.31 24.94 0.47
C ILE A 259 -20.75 23.54 0.80
N CYS A 260 -20.77 22.61 -0.16
CA CYS A 260 -20.20 21.28 0.02
C CYS A 260 -18.68 21.31 0.23
N ARG A 261 -17.96 22.19 -0.47
CA ARG A 261 -16.52 22.40 -0.27
C ARG A 261 -16.21 22.93 1.13
N GLN A 262 -17.03 23.85 1.65
CA GLN A 262 -16.91 24.38 3.02
C GLN A 262 -17.21 23.30 4.07
N MET A 263 -18.29 22.52 3.90
CA MET A 263 -18.58 21.35 4.75
C MET A 263 -17.42 20.35 4.74
N ASN A 264 -16.90 19.99 3.57
CA ASN A 264 -15.75 19.08 3.43
C ASN A 264 -14.50 19.63 4.14
N ALA A 265 -14.20 20.92 4.01
CA ALA A 265 -13.09 21.56 4.69
C ALA A 265 -13.28 21.60 6.23
N ALA A 266 -14.49 21.85 6.71
CA ALA A 266 -14.82 21.83 8.14
C ALA A 266 -14.69 20.43 8.73
N ILE A 267 -15.25 19.40 8.08
CA ILE A 267 -15.12 17.99 8.47
C ILE A 267 -13.64 17.57 8.46
N LYS A 268 -12.87 17.91 7.42
CA LYS A 268 -11.43 17.57 7.35
C LYS A 268 -10.65 18.18 8.53
N LYS A 269 -10.89 19.46 8.86
CA LYS A 269 -10.26 20.12 10.02
C LYS A 269 -10.56 19.45 11.37
N LEU A 270 -11.67 18.71 11.50
CA LEU A 270 -11.95 17.94 12.71
C LEU A 270 -11.04 16.71 12.84
N PHE A 271 -10.59 16.12 11.73
CA PHE A 271 -9.61 15.04 11.68
C PHE A 271 -8.16 15.51 11.83
N ASP A 272 -7.84 16.74 11.39
CA ASP A 272 -6.49 17.33 11.50
C ASP A 272 -6.13 17.82 12.94
N LYS A 273 -6.87 17.39 13.98
CA LYS A 273 -6.61 17.72 15.39
C LYS A 273 -5.35 17.01 15.92
N PRO A 274 -4.63 17.58 16.91
CA PRO A 274 -3.32 17.08 17.32
C PRO A 274 -3.38 15.66 17.89
N LYS A 275 -2.36 14.87 17.53
CA LYS A 275 -2.09 13.54 18.08
C LYS A 275 -1.86 13.63 19.59
N ASN A 276 -2.28 12.61 20.34
CA ASN A 276 -1.93 12.48 21.76
C ASN A 276 -0.41 12.29 21.92
N LYS A 277 0.11 12.35 23.15
CA LYS A 277 1.55 12.17 23.45
C LYS A 277 2.14 10.87 22.89
N ASP A 278 1.31 9.83 22.74
CA ASP A 278 1.68 8.53 22.18
C ASP A 278 1.63 8.46 20.63
N GLY A 279 1.46 9.60 19.95
CA GLY A 279 1.40 9.68 18.48
C GLY A 279 0.11 9.15 17.85
N HIS A 280 -0.85 8.69 18.63
CA HIS A 280 -2.15 8.21 18.16
C HIS A 280 -3.20 9.33 18.07
N GLU A 281 -4.01 9.28 17.02
CA GLU A 281 -5.21 10.13 16.89
C GLU A 281 -6.37 9.44 17.61
N GLU A 282 -6.75 9.96 18.78
CA GLU A 282 -7.85 9.43 19.57
C GLU A 282 -9.19 10.04 19.13
N LEU A 283 -10.23 9.18 19.03
CA LEU A 283 -11.58 9.62 18.74
C LEU A 283 -12.11 10.49 19.89
N SER A 284 -12.17 11.80 19.68
CA SER A 284 -13.00 12.68 20.50
C SER A 284 -14.48 12.44 20.14
N PRO A 285 -15.35 11.98 21.07
CA PRO A 285 -16.78 11.81 20.77
C PRO A 285 -17.43 13.14 20.35
N LEU A 286 -16.99 14.25 20.93
CA LEU A 286 -17.35 15.61 20.51
C LEU A 286 -16.95 15.92 19.06
N ALA A 287 -15.84 15.37 18.55
CA ALA A 287 -15.49 15.53 17.14
C ALA A 287 -16.43 14.73 16.23
N VAL A 288 -16.88 13.54 16.63
CA VAL A 288 -17.94 12.80 15.90
C VAL A 288 -19.26 13.57 15.90
N ALA A 289 -19.67 14.10 17.06
CA ALA A 289 -20.86 14.94 17.17
C ALA A 289 -20.75 16.20 16.28
N ARG A 290 -19.58 16.84 16.20
CA ARG A 290 -19.34 17.97 15.28
C ARG A 290 -19.34 17.54 13.81
N ILE A 291 -18.85 16.35 13.45
CA ILE A 291 -18.98 15.80 12.09
C ILE A 291 -20.46 15.61 11.75
N CYS A 292 -21.24 14.98 12.64
CA CYS A 292 -22.67 14.79 12.48
C CYS A 292 -23.43 16.12 12.33
N HIS A 293 -23.07 17.13 13.12
CA HIS A 293 -23.61 18.48 13.01
C HIS A 293 -23.35 19.08 11.61
N ASN A 294 -22.12 19.02 11.10
CA ASN A 294 -21.80 19.54 9.76
C ASN A 294 -22.58 18.81 8.64
N LEU A 295 -22.75 17.48 8.77
CA LEU A 295 -23.55 16.67 7.84
C LEU A 295 -25.07 16.97 7.91
N LEU A 296 -25.55 17.38 9.09
CA LEU A 296 -26.96 17.70 9.35
C LEU A 296 -27.34 19.10 8.86
N VAL A 297 -26.54 20.12 9.18
CA VAL A 297 -26.89 21.53 8.93
C VAL A 297 -26.47 22.04 7.55
N SER A 298 -25.65 21.28 6.82
CA SER A 298 -25.32 21.60 5.42
C SER A 298 -26.54 21.45 4.54
N THR A 299 -26.89 22.51 3.79
CA THR A 299 -27.92 22.46 2.74
C THR A 299 -27.45 21.74 1.47
N SER A 300 -26.15 21.43 1.36
CA SER A 300 -25.60 20.63 0.26
C SER A 300 -25.36 19.18 0.69
N ALA A 301 -25.80 18.25 -0.16
CA ALA A 301 -25.66 16.81 0.05
C ALA A 301 -24.20 16.34 0.01
N PRO A 302 -23.76 15.48 0.94
CA PRO A 302 -22.46 14.81 0.91
C PRO A 302 -22.12 14.15 -0.43
N ASP A 303 -20.86 14.28 -0.82
CA ASP A 303 -20.32 13.86 -2.10
C ASP A 303 -19.17 12.85 -1.94
N VAL A 304 -18.64 12.34 -3.06
CA VAL A 304 -17.54 11.36 -3.05
C VAL A 304 -16.31 11.83 -2.25
N GLN A 305 -16.07 13.14 -2.19
CA GLN A 305 -14.98 13.71 -1.40
C GLN A 305 -15.32 13.74 0.09
N THR A 306 -16.57 14.07 0.46
CA THR A 306 -17.06 13.92 1.84
C THR A 306 -16.86 12.49 2.34
N PHE A 307 -17.26 11.50 1.55
CA PHE A 307 -17.10 10.09 1.90
C PHE A 307 -15.63 9.66 1.96
N ASN A 308 -14.77 10.13 1.05
CA ASN A 308 -13.32 9.88 1.12
C ASN A 308 -12.69 10.48 2.40
N ILE A 309 -13.06 11.71 2.79
CA ILE A 309 -12.63 12.35 4.04
C ILE A 309 -13.07 11.51 5.25
N LEU A 310 -14.35 11.13 5.30
CA LEU A 310 -14.90 10.36 6.42
C LEU A 310 -14.24 8.98 6.55
N MET A 311 -14.14 8.19 5.47
CA MET A 311 -13.55 6.85 5.53
C MET A 311 -12.08 6.90 5.94
N ILE A 312 -11.27 7.75 5.31
CA ILE A 312 -9.82 7.79 5.56
C ILE A 312 -9.55 8.42 6.94
N GLY A 313 -10.28 9.47 7.33
CA GLY A 313 -10.15 10.08 8.65
C GLY A 313 -10.53 9.12 9.79
N LEU A 314 -11.65 8.42 9.67
CA LEU A 314 -12.07 7.42 10.66
C LEU A 314 -11.12 6.21 10.70
N LYS A 315 -10.48 5.87 9.57
CA LYS A 315 -9.43 4.85 9.50
C LYS A 315 -8.16 5.28 10.23
N ARG A 316 -7.72 6.54 10.10
CA ARG A 316 -6.60 7.14 10.88
C ARG A 316 -6.91 7.13 12.39
N TRP A 317 -8.16 7.40 12.77
CA TRP A 317 -8.67 7.26 14.14
C TRP A 317 -8.93 5.80 14.57
N LYS A 318 -8.57 4.81 13.76
CA LYS A 318 -8.74 3.36 14.00
C LYS A 318 -10.20 2.96 14.34
N ARG A 319 -11.20 3.72 13.88
CA ARG A 319 -12.63 3.48 14.14
C ARG A 319 -13.29 2.66 13.03
N ILE A 320 -12.85 1.40 12.96
CA ILE A 320 -13.25 0.40 11.96
C ILE A 320 -14.78 0.29 11.78
N ALA A 321 -15.54 0.21 12.88
CA ALA A 321 -17.01 0.09 12.83
C ALA A 321 -17.71 1.31 12.20
N LEU A 322 -17.15 2.52 12.38
CA LEU A 322 -17.68 3.75 11.79
C LEU A 322 -17.36 3.82 10.28
N VAL A 323 -16.22 3.28 9.85
CA VAL A 323 -15.87 3.17 8.42
C VAL A 323 -16.88 2.29 7.68
N ASP A 324 -17.33 1.18 8.29
CA ASP A 324 -18.38 0.33 7.71
C ASP A 324 -19.71 1.07 7.50
N ASP A 325 -20.16 1.88 8.47
CA ASP A 325 -21.38 2.68 8.32
C ASP A 325 -21.23 3.74 7.21
N VAL A 326 -20.05 4.36 7.09
CA VAL A 326 -19.76 5.33 6.02
C VAL A 326 -19.73 4.66 4.64
N ILE A 327 -19.19 3.44 4.51
CA ILE A 327 -19.24 2.64 3.27
C ILE A 327 -20.69 2.27 2.93
N ALA A 328 -21.49 1.87 3.92
CA ALA A 328 -22.91 1.55 3.73
C ALA A 328 -23.71 2.78 3.26
N ALA A 329 -23.46 3.95 3.86
CA ALA A 329 -24.10 5.21 3.47
C ALA A 329 -23.67 5.69 2.07
N LEU A 330 -22.41 5.50 1.67
CA LEU A 330 -21.95 5.79 0.30
C LEU A 330 -22.75 4.98 -0.75
N ASP A 331 -22.95 3.68 -0.47
CA ASP A 331 -23.71 2.77 -1.34
C ASP A 331 -25.22 3.06 -1.32
N ALA A 332 -25.81 3.35 -0.16
CA ALA A 332 -27.20 3.77 -0.05
C ALA A 332 -27.47 5.08 -0.81
N CYS A 333 -26.59 6.08 -0.66
CA CYS A 333 -26.59 7.31 -1.46
C CYS A 333 -26.42 7.08 -2.98
N LYS A 334 -26.05 5.88 -3.45
CA LYS A 334 -25.73 5.57 -4.87
C LYS A 334 -24.73 6.56 -5.49
N ILE A 335 -23.69 6.94 -4.74
CA ILE A 335 -22.63 7.81 -5.23
C ILE A 335 -21.61 6.96 -5.99
N ARG A 336 -21.17 7.45 -7.16
CA ARG A 336 -20.17 6.77 -7.98
C ARG A 336 -18.80 6.84 -7.27
N PRO A 337 -18.17 5.70 -6.92
CA PRO A 337 -16.81 5.70 -6.38
C PRO A 337 -15.80 6.28 -7.37
N ASN A 338 -14.79 7.01 -6.87
CA ASN A 338 -13.59 7.33 -7.64
C ASN A 338 -12.43 6.41 -7.23
N GLU A 339 -11.24 6.66 -7.76
CA GLU A 339 -10.08 5.78 -7.52
C GLU A 339 -9.62 5.82 -6.06
N ILE A 340 -9.68 6.98 -5.39
CA ILE A 340 -9.43 7.08 -3.94
C ILE A 340 -10.44 6.19 -3.21
N THR A 341 -11.75 6.34 -3.49
CA THR A 341 -12.81 5.56 -2.85
C THR A 341 -12.60 4.05 -2.99
N CYS A 342 -12.29 3.57 -4.20
CA CYS A 342 -12.10 2.14 -4.46
C CYS A 342 -10.85 1.61 -3.74
N THR A 343 -9.75 2.37 -3.78
CA THR A 343 -8.50 2.05 -3.10
C THR A 343 -8.74 1.95 -1.59
N THR A 344 -9.37 2.97 -0.99
CA THR A 344 -9.68 2.99 0.46
C THR A 344 -10.53 1.80 0.90
N ILE A 345 -11.56 1.41 0.14
CA ILE A 345 -12.44 0.29 0.51
C ILE A 345 -11.72 -1.07 0.39
N LEU A 346 -10.97 -1.29 -0.70
CA LEU A 346 -10.19 -2.52 -0.89
C LEU A 346 -9.10 -2.66 0.18
N ASP A 347 -8.35 -1.59 0.45
CA ASP A 347 -7.33 -1.51 1.48
C ASP A 347 -7.92 -1.73 2.89
N PHE A 348 -9.06 -1.10 3.19
CA PHE A 348 -9.77 -1.30 4.45
C PHE A 348 -10.17 -2.77 4.67
N TYR A 349 -10.79 -3.44 3.68
CA TYR A 349 -11.14 -4.85 3.81
C TYR A 349 -9.92 -5.78 3.85
N THR A 350 -8.82 -5.41 3.18
CA THR A 350 -7.53 -6.13 3.24
C THR A 350 -6.90 -6.05 4.64
N GLN A 351 -6.83 -4.84 5.22
CA GLN A 351 -6.24 -4.61 6.54
C GLN A 351 -7.11 -5.13 7.70
N THR A 352 -8.43 -5.12 7.54
CA THR A 352 -9.37 -5.66 8.55
C THR A 352 -9.65 -7.15 8.43
N ASP A 353 -8.96 -7.83 7.51
CA ASP A 353 -9.00 -9.28 7.30
C ASP A 353 -10.39 -9.83 6.90
N ARG A 354 -11.03 -9.18 5.92
CA ARG A 354 -12.41 -9.49 5.50
C ARG A 354 -12.52 -9.93 4.05
N PRO A 355 -12.11 -11.17 3.70
CA PRO A 355 -12.09 -11.66 2.33
C PRO A 355 -13.47 -11.65 1.65
N ASP A 356 -14.57 -11.94 2.36
CA ASP A 356 -15.94 -11.88 1.80
C ASP A 356 -16.35 -10.46 1.37
N HIS A 357 -16.03 -9.47 2.19
CA HIS A 357 -16.35 -8.08 1.88
C HIS A 357 -15.51 -7.58 0.71
N PHE A 358 -14.24 -8.00 0.67
CA PHE A 358 -13.31 -7.74 -0.41
C PHE A 358 -13.78 -8.36 -1.74
N SER A 359 -14.04 -9.68 -1.79
CA SER A 359 -14.45 -10.39 -3.00
C SER A 359 -15.79 -9.85 -3.54
N ARG A 360 -16.75 -9.60 -2.66
CA ARG A 360 -18.04 -8.98 -3.01
C ARG A 360 -17.85 -7.58 -3.59
N PHE A 361 -16.96 -6.76 -3.02
CA PHE A 361 -16.66 -5.44 -3.60
C PHE A 361 -16.03 -5.57 -4.99
N VAL A 362 -15.02 -6.44 -5.17
CA VAL A 362 -14.39 -6.72 -6.47
C VAL A 362 -15.41 -7.22 -7.51
N GLY A 363 -16.34 -8.10 -7.13
CA GLY A 363 -17.46 -8.52 -7.98
C GLY A 363 -18.29 -7.34 -8.48
N ARG A 364 -18.67 -6.42 -7.58
CA ARG A 364 -19.41 -5.19 -7.92
C ARG A 364 -18.59 -4.23 -8.81
N MET A 365 -17.27 -4.16 -8.64
CA MET A 365 -16.36 -3.40 -9.53
C MET A 365 -16.38 -3.96 -10.97
N ARG A 366 -16.48 -5.30 -11.10
CA ARG A 366 -16.55 -6.04 -12.37
C ARG A 366 -17.96 -6.09 -12.99
N GLY A 367 -18.95 -5.45 -12.36
CA GLY A 367 -20.35 -5.37 -12.85
C GLY A 367 -21.25 -6.53 -12.41
N VAL A 368 -20.81 -7.35 -11.45
CA VAL A 368 -21.55 -8.50 -10.89
C VAL A 368 -22.44 -8.05 -9.73
N GLY A 369 -23.62 -8.66 -9.59
CA GLY A 369 -24.58 -8.33 -8.53
C GLY A 369 -25.02 -6.86 -8.57
N ASN A 370 -25.11 -6.21 -7.42
CA ASN A 370 -25.40 -4.76 -7.33
C ASN A 370 -24.17 -3.93 -7.73
N ALA A 371 -23.90 -3.77 -9.02
CA ALA A 371 -22.72 -3.08 -9.54
C ALA A 371 -22.55 -1.66 -8.96
N LEU A 372 -21.31 -1.21 -8.78
CA LEU A 372 -20.99 0.11 -8.19
C LEU A 372 -21.46 1.30 -9.04
N MET A 373 -21.74 1.08 -10.33
CA MET A 373 -22.01 2.14 -11.30
C MET A 373 -22.99 1.67 -12.37
N LEU A 374 -23.90 2.56 -12.77
CA LEU A 374 -24.83 2.38 -13.88
C LEU A 374 -24.47 3.32 -15.03
N ALA A 375 -24.64 2.85 -16.26
CA ALA A 375 -24.68 3.72 -17.44
C ALA A 375 -26.13 4.23 -17.67
N HIS A 376 -26.30 5.19 -18.59
CA HIS A 376 -27.65 5.62 -18.96
C HIS A 376 -28.40 4.44 -19.62
N PRO A 377 -29.70 4.22 -19.35
CA PRO A 377 -30.45 3.11 -19.95
C PRO A 377 -30.35 3.09 -21.49
N ASP A 378 -30.46 4.27 -22.12
CA ASP A 378 -30.37 4.44 -23.58
C ASP A 378 -28.96 4.24 -24.17
N THR A 379 -27.97 3.80 -23.38
CA THR A 379 -26.60 3.59 -23.88
C THR A 379 -26.54 2.38 -24.81
N THR A 380 -26.30 2.63 -26.09
CA THR A 380 -25.98 1.57 -27.06
C THR A 380 -24.61 0.97 -26.73
N ILE A 381 -24.59 -0.34 -26.43
CA ILE A 381 -23.35 -1.09 -26.21
C ILE A 381 -22.81 -1.51 -27.57
N ASN A 382 -21.88 -0.73 -28.10
CA ASN A 382 -21.06 -1.11 -29.27
C ASN A 382 -19.93 -2.07 -28.84
N GLU A 383 -19.17 -2.60 -29.81
CA GLU A 383 -18.06 -3.54 -29.58
C GLU A 383 -17.06 -3.04 -28.51
N MET A 384 -16.62 -1.78 -28.64
CA MET A 384 -15.73 -1.13 -27.64
C MET A 384 -16.36 -1.07 -26.25
N GLY A 385 -17.68 -0.90 -26.16
CA GLY A 385 -18.45 -0.86 -24.92
C GLY A 385 -18.65 -2.21 -24.26
N GLN A 386 -18.62 -3.34 -24.98
CA GLN A 386 -18.87 -4.69 -24.42
C GLN A 386 -17.87 -5.08 -23.31
N SER A 387 -16.63 -4.59 -23.40
CA SER A 387 -15.62 -4.79 -22.36
C SER A 387 -15.98 -4.10 -21.03
N ARG A 388 -16.77 -3.02 -21.07
CA ARG A 388 -17.02 -2.11 -19.93
C ARG A 388 -18.49 -2.00 -19.50
N LEU A 389 -19.43 -2.44 -20.32
CA LEU A 389 -20.87 -2.34 -20.10
C LEU A 389 -21.51 -3.72 -20.15
N VAL A 390 -22.38 -4.01 -19.18
CA VAL A 390 -23.16 -5.26 -19.11
C VAL A 390 -24.63 -4.88 -19.00
N ARG A 391 -25.42 -5.20 -20.03
CA ARG A 391 -26.88 -4.99 -19.97
C ARG A 391 -27.52 -6.10 -19.14
N VAL A 392 -28.31 -5.71 -18.14
CA VAL A 392 -28.99 -6.63 -17.23
C VAL A 392 -30.45 -6.78 -17.62
N ASN A 393 -31.09 -5.67 -17.98
CA ASN A 393 -32.41 -5.61 -18.58
C ASN A 393 -32.56 -4.30 -19.37
N ASP A 394 -33.75 -4.03 -19.90
CA ASP A 394 -34.04 -2.85 -20.74
C ASP A 394 -33.84 -1.50 -20.03
N VAL A 395 -33.81 -1.51 -18.69
CA VAL A 395 -33.76 -0.29 -17.85
C VAL A 395 -32.43 -0.15 -17.09
N LYS A 396 -31.57 -1.19 -17.08
CA LYS A 396 -30.33 -1.24 -16.29
C LYS A 396 -29.15 -1.77 -17.10
N ILE A 397 -28.15 -0.91 -17.26
CA ILE A 397 -26.83 -1.24 -17.79
C ILE A 397 -25.80 -1.02 -16.67
N HIS A 398 -25.16 -2.09 -16.22
CA HIS A 398 -24.04 -2.02 -15.29
C HIS A 398 -22.80 -1.51 -16.03
N GLN A 399 -22.06 -0.60 -15.41
CA GLN A 399 -20.77 -0.12 -15.90
C GLN A 399 -19.65 -0.62 -15.00
N LYS A 400 -18.69 -1.35 -15.56
CA LYS A 400 -17.47 -1.76 -14.84
C LYS A 400 -16.60 -0.54 -14.54
N ILE A 401 -15.84 -0.60 -13.44
CA ILE A 401 -14.82 0.41 -13.13
C ILE A 401 -13.80 0.54 -14.26
N TYR A 402 -13.24 1.75 -14.42
CA TYR A 402 -12.16 1.98 -15.38
C TYR A 402 -10.88 1.35 -14.79
N PRO A 403 -10.16 0.50 -15.53
CA PRO A 403 -8.91 -0.07 -15.04
C PRO A 403 -7.87 1.00 -14.74
N THR A 404 -7.51 1.20 -13.46
CA THR A 404 -6.48 2.16 -13.05
C THR A 404 -5.41 1.47 -12.19
N PRO A 405 -4.11 1.78 -12.39
CA PRO A 405 -3.02 1.07 -11.70
C PRO A 405 -3.12 1.17 -10.17
N VAL A 406 -3.49 2.34 -9.64
CA VAL A 406 -3.63 2.56 -8.20
C VAL A 406 -4.67 1.62 -7.58
N VAL A 407 -5.84 1.47 -8.21
CA VAL A 407 -6.89 0.55 -7.75
C VAL A 407 -6.47 -0.90 -7.94
N PHE A 408 -5.76 -1.21 -9.04
CA PHE A 408 -5.32 -2.57 -9.33
C PHE A 408 -4.25 -3.06 -8.37
N ASN A 409 -3.28 -2.23 -8.01
CA ASN A 409 -2.25 -2.55 -7.03
C ASN A 409 -2.87 -2.98 -5.70
N THR A 410 -3.82 -2.19 -5.17
CA THR A 410 -4.49 -2.51 -3.91
C THR A 410 -5.40 -3.73 -4.02
N LEU A 411 -6.06 -3.93 -5.17
CA LEU A 411 -6.77 -5.17 -5.44
C LEU A 411 -5.82 -6.37 -5.40
N MET A 412 -4.70 -6.33 -6.13
CA MET A 412 -3.78 -7.46 -6.18
C MET A 412 -3.03 -7.69 -4.86
N GLN A 413 -2.77 -6.65 -4.06
CA GLN A 413 -2.27 -6.80 -2.68
C GLN A 413 -3.27 -7.56 -1.79
N GLY A 414 -4.57 -7.25 -1.88
CA GLY A 414 -5.61 -8.01 -1.20
C GLY A 414 -5.71 -9.45 -1.70
N VAL A 415 -5.57 -9.68 -3.01
CA VAL A 415 -5.57 -11.04 -3.58
C VAL A 415 -4.35 -11.85 -3.14
N LEU A 416 -3.14 -11.27 -3.14
CA LEU A 416 -1.92 -11.92 -2.61
C LEU A 416 -2.13 -12.34 -1.16
N LYS A 417 -2.66 -11.44 -0.31
CA LYS A 417 -2.96 -11.74 1.09
C LYS A 417 -3.99 -12.85 1.27
N PHE A 418 -5.10 -12.81 0.54
CA PHE A 418 -6.25 -13.69 0.78
C PHE A 418 -6.25 -15.00 -0.03
N ALA A 419 -5.47 -15.11 -1.11
CA ALA A 419 -5.50 -16.24 -2.02
C ALA A 419 -4.10 -16.77 -2.42
N GLY A 420 -3.02 -16.17 -1.93
CA GLY A 420 -1.65 -16.59 -2.22
C GLY A 420 -1.15 -16.16 -3.61
N LEU A 421 0.14 -16.46 -3.87
CA LEU A 421 0.86 -16.01 -5.05
C LEU A 421 0.31 -16.62 -6.35
N GLU A 422 0.11 -17.93 -6.38
CA GLU A 422 -0.33 -18.67 -7.57
C GLU A 422 -1.66 -18.12 -8.08
N ARG A 423 -2.64 -17.97 -7.18
CA ARG A 423 -3.96 -17.45 -7.55
C ARG A 423 -3.91 -15.96 -7.88
N ALA A 424 -3.03 -15.19 -7.26
CA ALA A 424 -2.83 -13.79 -7.61
C ALA A 424 -2.25 -13.62 -9.04
N LEU A 425 -1.33 -14.49 -9.47
CA LEU A 425 -0.79 -14.48 -10.84
C LEU A 425 -1.86 -14.87 -11.88
N GLU A 426 -2.69 -15.87 -11.60
CA GLU A 426 -3.83 -16.23 -12.45
C GLU A 426 -4.83 -15.07 -12.59
N ILE A 427 -5.16 -14.41 -11.48
CA ILE A 427 -6.09 -13.26 -11.48
C ILE A 427 -5.47 -12.05 -12.18
N TYR A 428 -4.17 -11.80 -12.02
CA TYR A 428 -3.46 -10.77 -12.77
C TYR A 428 -3.56 -11.00 -14.28
N TYR A 429 -3.32 -12.24 -14.74
CA TYR A 429 -3.45 -12.61 -16.15
C TYR A 429 -4.89 -12.39 -16.66
N GLU A 430 -5.91 -12.91 -15.98
CA GLU A 430 -7.33 -12.71 -16.37
C GLU A 430 -7.72 -11.23 -16.43
N MET A 431 -7.25 -10.42 -15.48
CA MET A 431 -7.61 -9.00 -15.41
C MET A 431 -6.80 -8.15 -16.40
N LYS A 432 -5.58 -8.56 -16.78
CA LYS A 432 -4.81 -7.91 -17.84
C LYS A 432 -5.55 -7.95 -19.19
N GLU A 433 -6.23 -9.05 -19.52
CA GLU A 433 -7.11 -9.14 -20.69
C GLU A 433 -8.31 -8.18 -20.62
N ASP A 434 -8.93 -8.01 -19.44
CA ASP A 434 -10.00 -7.02 -19.19
C ASP A 434 -9.43 -5.55 -19.14
N GLY A 435 -8.15 -5.34 -19.45
CA GLY A 435 -7.49 -4.04 -19.62
C GLY A 435 -6.83 -3.45 -18.38
N TRP A 436 -6.59 -4.26 -17.34
CA TRP A 436 -5.89 -3.83 -16.12
C TRP A 436 -4.36 -3.94 -16.26
N GLY A 437 -3.62 -3.18 -15.45
CA GLY A 437 -2.15 -3.14 -15.51
C GLY A 437 -1.56 -2.67 -14.20
N LEU A 438 -0.54 -3.37 -13.71
CA LEU A 438 0.20 -3.01 -12.50
C LEU A 438 1.27 -1.99 -12.86
N ASP A 439 1.53 -1.04 -11.96
CA ASP A 439 2.72 -0.20 -12.01
C ASP A 439 3.89 -0.88 -11.29
N MET A 440 5.06 -0.22 -11.26
CA MET A 440 6.26 -0.77 -10.63
C MET A 440 6.07 -1.13 -9.14
N PRO A 441 5.50 -0.27 -8.26
CA PRO A 441 5.11 -0.68 -6.91
C PRO A 441 4.24 -1.95 -6.85
N GLY A 442 3.31 -2.11 -7.80
CA GLY A 442 2.50 -3.33 -7.92
C GLY A 442 3.34 -4.57 -8.26
N LEU A 443 4.17 -4.47 -9.31
CA LEU A 443 5.01 -5.57 -9.80
C LEU A 443 6.11 -5.96 -8.80
N ASN A 444 6.73 -4.98 -8.11
CA ASN A 444 7.73 -5.24 -7.09
C ASN A 444 7.16 -6.14 -5.99
N LYS A 445 5.95 -5.88 -5.48
CA LYS A 445 5.32 -6.74 -4.47
C LYS A 445 5.09 -8.18 -4.92
N PHE A 446 4.78 -8.39 -6.21
CA PHE A 446 4.73 -9.75 -6.76
C PHE A 446 6.10 -10.40 -6.79
N LEU A 447 7.14 -9.65 -7.18
CA LEU A 447 8.51 -10.16 -7.24
C LEU A 447 9.05 -10.49 -5.84
N ASP A 448 8.77 -9.64 -4.84
CA ASP A 448 9.07 -9.88 -3.42
C ASP A 448 8.42 -11.20 -2.93
N GLU A 449 7.17 -11.45 -3.31
CA GLU A 449 6.46 -12.69 -2.96
C GLU A 449 7.03 -13.92 -3.71
N CYS A 450 7.43 -13.76 -4.98
CA CYS A 450 8.12 -14.80 -5.74
C CYS A 450 9.48 -15.15 -5.12
N VAL A 451 10.20 -14.15 -4.60
CA VAL A 451 11.48 -14.32 -3.89
C VAL A 451 11.27 -15.08 -2.58
N ARG A 452 10.30 -14.68 -1.75
CA ARG A 452 9.99 -15.35 -0.47
C ARG A 452 9.57 -16.81 -0.67
N SER A 453 8.75 -17.08 -1.68
CA SER A 453 8.29 -18.44 -2.03
C SER A 453 9.29 -19.25 -2.89
N ALA A 454 10.42 -18.65 -3.29
CA ALA A 454 11.35 -19.18 -4.30
C ALA A 454 10.67 -19.63 -5.62
N ASN A 455 9.53 -19.01 -5.97
CA ASN A 455 8.75 -19.35 -7.16
C ASN A 455 9.38 -18.74 -8.43
N TRP A 456 10.30 -19.51 -9.05
CA TRP A 456 10.99 -19.12 -10.28
C TRP A 456 10.05 -18.75 -11.43
N TYR A 457 9.01 -19.55 -11.69
CA TYR A 457 8.15 -19.35 -12.85
C TYR A 457 7.28 -18.10 -12.70
N GLY A 458 6.74 -17.86 -11.51
CA GLY A 458 6.02 -16.63 -11.17
C GLY A 458 6.92 -15.40 -11.27
N GLY A 459 8.12 -15.47 -10.68
CA GLY A 459 9.06 -14.35 -10.70
C GLY A 459 9.60 -14.02 -12.09
N LEU A 460 9.87 -15.02 -12.92
CA LEU A 460 10.24 -14.83 -14.33
C LEU A 460 9.10 -14.20 -15.15
N TYR A 461 7.84 -14.60 -14.90
CA TYR A 461 6.68 -13.97 -15.53
C TYR A 461 6.58 -12.48 -15.13
N VAL A 462 6.68 -12.17 -13.84
CA VAL A 462 6.68 -10.79 -13.31
C VAL A 462 7.88 -9.99 -13.84
N TRP A 463 9.04 -10.63 -14.01
CA TRP A 463 10.22 -10.01 -14.61
C TRP A 463 9.96 -9.58 -16.06
N ASN A 464 9.39 -10.46 -16.89
CA ASN A 464 9.04 -10.13 -18.27
C ASN A 464 8.03 -8.96 -18.35
N GLU A 465 7.10 -8.87 -17.39
CA GLU A 465 6.17 -7.75 -17.25
C GLU A 465 6.90 -6.44 -16.91
N ILE A 466 7.87 -6.48 -15.98
CA ILE A 466 8.76 -5.35 -15.65
C ILE A 466 9.61 -4.93 -16.87
N GLU A 467 10.18 -5.89 -17.61
CA GLU A 467 10.93 -5.61 -18.82
C GLU A 467 10.09 -4.93 -19.90
N SER A 468 8.80 -5.27 -20.03
CA SER A 468 7.90 -4.62 -20.99
C SER A 468 7.72 -3.11 -20.73
N ILE A 469 7.99 -2.64 -19.50
CA ILE A 469 7.90 -1.23 -19.10
C ILE A 469 9.25 -0.58 -18.74
N LYS A 470 10.36 -1.33 -18.65
CA LYS A 470 11.65 -0.85 -18.08
C LYS A 470 12.14 0.48 -18.65
N HIS A 471 11.99 0.70 -19.96
CA HIS A 471 12.42 1.94 -20.63
C HIS A 471 11.58 3.20 -20.30
N LYS A 472 10.40 3.03 -19.69
CA LYS A 472 9.49 4.13 -19.29
C LYS A 472 9.60 4.45 -17.79
N VAL A 473 10.23 3.57 -17.00
CA VAL A 473 10.30 3.65 -15.54
C VAL A 473 11.48 4.51 -15.09
N ARG A 474 11.35 5.21 -13.95
CA ARG A 474 12.46 6.00 -13.38
C ARG A 474 13.51 5.08 -12.75
N ARG A 475 14.81 5.35 -13.00
CA ARG A 475 15.93 4.50 -12.55
C ARG A 475 15.88 4.00 -11.08
N PRO A 476 15.49 4.81 -10.07
CA PRO A 476 15.42 4.33 -8.68
C PRO A 476 14.35 3.25 -8.47
N GLN A 477 13.23 3.30 -9.20
CA GLN A 477 12.13 2.33 -9.06
C GLN A 477 12.50 0.95 -9.64
N MET A 478 13.44 0.91 -10.59
CA MET A 478 13.98 -0.34 -11.14
C MET A 478 15.02 -1.00 -10.21
N ALA A 479 15.70 -0.25 -9.35
CA ALA A 479 16.80 -0.79 -8.54
C ALA A 479 16.33 -1.92 -7.60
N HIS A 480 15.18 -1.74 -6.96
CA HIS A 480 14.53 -2.79 -6.16
C HIS A 480 14.22 -4.04 -7.01
N ALA A 481 13.60 -3.87 -8.18
CA ALA A 481 13.28 -4.98 -9.07
C ALA A 481 14.53 -5.77 -9.50
N TYR A 482 15.64 -5.09 -9.82
CA TYR A 482 16.91 -5.74 -10.13
C TYR A 482 17.45 -6.55 -8.94
N SER A 483 17.47 -5.96 -7.74
CA SER A 483 17.88 -6.64 -6.50
C SER A 483 17.06 -7.93 -6.26
N GLN A 484 15.73 -7.83 -6.32
CA GLN A 484 14.84 -8.97 -6.10
C GLN A 484 14.98 -10.05 -7.17
N MET A 485 15.16 -9.70 -8.45
CA MET A 485 15.37 -10.69 -9.50
C MET A 485 16.71 -11.42 -9.37
N LEU A 486 17.78 -10.71 -8.97
CA LEU A 486 19.07 -11.33 -8.64
C LEU A 486 18.92 -12.28 -7.44
N ALA A 487 18.18 -11.88 -6.40
CA ALA A 487 17.89 -12.71 -5.22
C ALA A 487 17.15 -13.99 -5.62
N LEU A 488 16.10 -13.87 -6.44
CA LEU A 488 15.38 -15.01 -6.97
C LEU A 488 16.29 -15.95 -7.76
N CYS A 489 17.14 -15.44 -8.66
CA CYS A 489 18.04 -16.28 -9.44
C CYS A 489 19.02 -17.06 -8.56
N THR A 490 19.57 -16.41 -7.54
CA THR A 490 20.48 -17.00 -6.54
C THR A 490 19.81 -18.09 -5.70
N LEU A 491 18.59 -17.85 -5.22
CA LEU A 491 17.82 -18.83 -4.45
C LEU A 491 17.37 -20.04 -5.28
N THR A 492 17.11 -19.85 -6.59
CA THR A 492 16.43 -20.87 -7.43
C THR A 492 17.31 -21.71 -8.35
N GLY A 493 18.58 -21.34 -8.60
CA GLY A 493 19.45 -22.09 -9.53
C GLY A 493 19.98 -21.31 -10.75
N ASN A 494 19.45 -20.12 -11.03
CA ASN A 494 19.35 -19.62 -12.40
C ASN A 494 20.48 -18.66 -12.83
N THR A 495 21.68 -19.22 -12.94
CA THR A 495 22.93 -18.51 -13.33
C THR A 495 22.85 -17.74 -14.66
N VAL A 496 22.15 -18.28 -15.65
CA VAL A 496 22.08 -17.69 -17.00
C VAL A 496 21.33 -16.35 -16.97
N VAL A 497 20.20 -16.32 -16.26
CA VAL A 497 19.38 -15.11 -16.11
C VAL A 497 20.05 -14.12 -15.14
N PHE A 498 20.65 -14.60 -14.05
CA PHE A 498 21.48 -13.76 -13.15
C PHE A 498 22.52 -12.93 -13.93
N ASN A 499 23.30 -13.59 -14.79
CA ASN A 499 24.31 -12.93 -15.63
C ASN A 499 23.71 -12.01 -16.71
N GLN A 500 22.50 -12.29 -17.20
CA GLN A 500 21.79 -11.37 -18.11
C GLN A 500 21.34 -10.11 -17.35
N VAL A 501 20.73 -10.27 -16.18
CA VAL A 501 20.24 -9.17 -15.34
C VAL A 501 21.39 -8.26 -14.91
N LEU A 502 22.55 -8.79 -14.54
CA LEU A 502 23.74 -7.98 -14.23
C LEU A 502 24.25 -7.17 -15.43
N ARG A 503 24.27 -7.75 -16.64
CA ARG A 503 24.63 -7.00 -17.87
C ARG A 503 23.65 -5.87 -18.14
N ASP A 504 22.35 -6.09 -17.96
CA ASP A 504 21.32 -5.05 -18.10
C ASP A 504 21.49 -3.92 -17.06
N VAL A 505 21.78 -4.25 -15.79
CA VAL A 505 22.09 -3.28 -14.72
C VAL A 505 23.25 -2.37 -15.11
N VAL A 506 24.31 -2.94 -15.67
CA VAL A 506 25.53 -2.24 -16.10
C VAL A 506 25.27 -1.39 -17.34
N GLN A 507 24.60 -1.94 -18.35
CA GLN A 507 24.27 -1.23 -19.60
C GLN A 507 23.37 -0.01 -19.36
N MET A 508 22.43 -0.10 -18.42
CA MET A 508 21.50 0.98 -18.07
C MET A 508 22.11 2.01 -17.08
N GLY A 509 23.29 1.73 -16.53
CA GLY A 509 24.01 2.63 -15.61
C GLY A 509 23.26 2.86 -14.29
N HIS A 510 22.74 1.80 -13.67
CA HIS A 510 22.18 1.88 -12.32
C HIS A 510 23.27 1.87 -11.24
N ASN A 511 22.92 2.24 -10.00
CA ASN A 511 23.83 2.15 -8.87
C ASN A 511 24.05 0.67 -8.49
N ARG A 512 25.15 0.10 -9.00
CA ARG A 512 25.56 -1.29 -8.77
C ARG A 512 25.66 -1.62 -7.27
N LYS A 513 26.34 -0.79 -6.48
CA LYS A 513 26.56 -1.01 -5.05
C LYS A 513 25.24 -1.19 -4.29
N SER A 514 24.32 -0.23 -4.43
CA SER A 514 22.99 -0.28 -3.80
C SER A 514 22.12 -1.45 -4.27
N ILE A 515 22.25 -1.89 -5.54
CA ILE A 515 21.53 -3.08 -6.04
C ILE A 515 22.11 -4.36 -5.42
N MET A 516 23.44 -4.46 -5.30
CA MET A 516 24.10 -5.64 -4.72
C MET A 516 23.90 -5.75 -3.20
N GLU A 517 23.95 -4.63 -2.47
CA GLU A 517 23.66 -4.55 -1.03
C GLU A 517 22.23 -5.07 -0.75
N GLY A 518 21.22 -4.48 -1.39
CA GLY A 518 19.83 -4.91 -1.20
C GLY A 518 19.57 -6.35 -1.70
N PHE A 519 20.33 -6.85 -2.66
CA PHE A 519 20.29 -8.24 -3.12
C PHE A 519 20.80 -9.20 -2.01
N GLN A 520 21.95 -8.88 -1.42
CA GLN A 520 22.56 -9.65 -0.34
C GLN A 520 21.66 -9.67 0.91
N GLU A 521 21.12 -8.52 1.31
CA GLU A 521 20.13 -8.40 2.39
C GLU A 521 18.92 -9.32 2.13
N THR A 522 18.34 -9.25 0.93
CA THR A 522 17.16 -10.06 0.57
C THR A 522 17.45 -11.56 0.63
N VAL A 523 18.60 -12.00 0.10
CA VAL A 523 18.99 -13.42 0.14
C VAL A 523 19.19 -13.89 1.59
N HIS A 524 19.88 -13.10 2.42
CA HIS A 524 20.11 -13.44 3.83
C HIS A 524 18.80 -13.53 4.63
N LEU A 525 17.85 -12.62 4.38
CA LEU A 525 16.53 -12.63 5.02
C LEU A 525 15.75 -13.90 4.67
N VAL A 526 15.63 -14.26 3.39
CA VAL A 526 14.88 -15.47 2.98
C VAL A 526 15.56 -16.76 3.45
N GLN A 527 16.89 -16.80 3.48
CA GLN A 527 17.65 -17.92 4.07
C GLN A 527 17.29 -18.11 5.55
N HIS A 528 17.23 -17.01 6.31
CA HIS A 528 16.91 -17.03 7.74
C HIS A 528 15.43 -17.33 8.03
N GLU A 529 14.49 -16.79 7.25
CA GLU A 529 13.05 -17.02 7.43
C GLU A 529 12.61 -18.44 7.04
N ASN A 530 13.07 -18.94 5.89
CA ASN A 530 12.52 -20.16 5.28
C ASN A 530 13.49 -21.36 5.30
N GLY A 531 14.72 -21.20 5.81
CA GLY A 531 15.74 -22.26 5.83
C GLY A 531 16.22 -22.70 4.44
N ILE A 532 15.91 -21.92 3.39
CA ILE A 532 16.28 -22.20 2.00
C ILE A 532 17.76 -21.83 1.82
N ALA A 533 18.66 -22.79 2.04
CA ALA A 533 20.09 -22.59 1.78
C ALA A 533 20.33 -22.30 0.29
N ALA A 534 20.96 -21.15 -0.03
CA ALA A 534 21.40 -20.92 -1.39
C ALA A 534 22.48 -21.94 -1.77
N PRO A 535 22.52 -22.44 -3.03
CA PRO A 535 23.55 -23.38 -3.45
C PRO A 535 24.96 -22.82 -3.30
N ALA A 536 25.94 -23.66 -2.92
CA ALA A 536 27.32 -23.22 -2.70
C ALA A 536 27.95 -22.48 -3.90
N TRP A 537 27.62 -22.88 -5.14
CA TRP A 537 28.09 -22.20 -6.36
C TRP A 537 27.61 -20.74 -6.46
N ALA A 538 26.54 -20.36 -5.75
CA ALA A 538 25.97 -19.02 -5.86
C ALA A 538 26.87 -17.96 -5.22
N ALA A 539 27.66 -18.34 -4.19
CA ALA A 539 28.73 -17.48 -3.67
C ALA A 539 29.82 -17.25 -4.75
N ASP A 540 30.31 -18.31 -5.38
CA ASP A 540 31.33 -18.23 -6.44
C ASP A 540 30.85 -17.39 -7.63
N ASN A 541 29.62 -17.59 -8.10
CA ASN A 541 29.08 -16.82 -9.22
C ASN A 541 28.77 -15.36 -8.87
N VAL A 542 28.41 -15.05 -7.62
CA VAL A 542 28.32 -13.65 -7.15
C VAL A 542 29.71 -13.02 -7.10
N LEU A 543 30.74 -13.73 -6.59
CA LEU A 543 32.12 -13.23 -6.52
C LEU A 543 32.72 -13.00 -7.91
N ILE A 544 32.59 -13.96 -8.83
CA ILE A 544 33.06 -13.84 -10.23
C ILE A 544 32.34 -12.68 -10.94
N ALA A 545 31.01 -12.58 -10.80
CA ALA A 545 30.25 -11.51 -11.43
C ALA A 545 30.36 -10.14 -10.72
N MET A 546 30.87 -10.08 -9.48
CA MET A 546 31.32 -8.83 -8.87
C MET A 546 32.68 -8.42 -9.44
N SER A 547 33.63 -9.36 -9.54
CA SER A 547 34.98 -9.12 -10.06
C SER A 547 35.02 -8.64 -11.52
N ASP A 548 34.09 -9.07 -12.37
CA ASP A 548 34.03 -8.64 -13.78
C ASP A 548 33.30 -7.30 -13.99
N TYR A 549 32.46 -6.85 -13.04
CA TYR A 549 31.51 -5.74 -13.25
C TYR A 549 31.60 -4.59 -12.23
N MET A 550 32.38 -4.74 -11.16
CA MET A 550 32.91 -3.62 -10.38
C MET A 550 34.37 -3.38 -10.84
N PRO A 551 34.66 -2.33 -11.64
CA PRO A 551 36.04 -1.94 -11.84
C PRO A 551 36.61 -1.51 -10.49
N ASP A 552 37.88 -1.87 -10.23
CA ASP A 552 38.63 -1.45 -9.04
C ASP A 552 38.30 0.01 -8.70
N ASP A 553 37.89 0.25 -7.44
CA ASP A 553 37.68 1.61 -6.97
C ASP A 553 38.96 2.42 -7.23
N ALA A 554 38.78 3.62 -7.80
CA ALA A 554 39.83 4.33 -8.50
C ALA A 554 41.10 4.45 -7.64
N LYS A 555 42.22 3.93 -8.16
CA LYS A 555 43.55 4.28 -7.63
C LYS A 555 43.63 5.81 -7.51
N PRO A 556 43.97 6.35 -6.33
CA PRO A 556 44.11 7.79 -6.16
C PRO A 556 45.42 8.27 -6.81
N ASP A 557 45.43 8.35 -8.14
CA ASP A 557 46.48 9.02 -8.91
C ASP A 557 46.38 10.54 -8.65
N GLY A 558 47.08 10.99 -7.60
CA GLY A 558 46.89 12.33 -7.05
C GLY A 558 48.04 12.90 -6.22
N ALA A 559 49.27 12.41 -6.39
CA ALA A 559 50.46 12.96 -5.73
C ALA A 559 51.42 13.66 -6.73
N VAL A 560 50.96 14.80 -7.25
CA VAL A 560 51.77 15.99 -7.64
C VAL A 560 52.97 15.76 -8.58
N ASN A 561 52.80 16.11 -9.86
CA ASN A 561 53.41 17.36 -10.34
C ASN A 561 52.83 17.84 -11.68
N SER A 562 52.37 19.08 -11.70
CA SER A 562 52.01 19.82 -12.91
C SER A 562 53.25 20.51 -13.49
N ASN A 563 53.50 20.34 -14.80
CA ASN A 563 53.82 21.45 -15.71
C ASN A 563 53.86 20.96 -17.17
N GLU A 564 52.92 21.47 -17.97
CA GLU A 564 53.00 21.56 -19.43
C GLU A 564 54.05 22.65 -19.85
N PRO A 565 54.47 22.77 -21.13
CA PRO A 565 53.83 22.25 -22.35
C PRO A 565 54.72 21.53 -23.39
N LYS A 566 54.02 20.94 -24.37
CA LYS A 566 54.48 20.49 -25.71
C LYS A 566 55.13 21.64 -26.54
N PRO A 567 55.79 21.44 -27.71
CA PRO A 567 55.71 20.27 -28.61
C PRO A 567 57.03 19.82 -29.29
N GLU A 568 56.88 18.94 -30.31
CA GLU A 568 57.67 18.84 -31.56
C GLU A 568 58.56 17.61 -31.85
N THR A 569 58.06 16.83 -32.83
CA THR A 569 58.77 16.27 -33.99
C THR A 569 59.65 15.01 -33.90
N LYS A 570 59.39 14.13 -34.89
CA LYS A 570 60.32 13.19 -35.56
C LYS A 570 60.84 12.02 -34.71
N SER A 571 61.16 10.84 -35.26
CA SER A 571 60.88 10.26 -36.58
C SER A 571 61.48 8.85 -36.60
N ALA A 572 60.67 7.81 -36.85
CA ALA A 572 61.11 6.54 -37.45
C ALA A 572 62.23 5.75 -36.66
N LYS A 573 62.61 4.50 -36.96
CA LYS A 573 62.26 3.58 -38.05
C LYS A 573 62.68 2.15 -37.65
N THR A 574 62.13 1.13 -38.30
CA THR A 574 62.73 -0.22 -38.53
C THR A 574 63.08 -1.13 -37.34
N GLN A 575 62.25 -2.18 -37.19
CA GLN A 575 62.68 -3.59 -37.11
C GLN A 575 63.57 -4.00 -38.33
N PRO A 576 64.10 -5.24 -38.48
CA PRO A 576 64.04 -6.44 -37.63
C PRO A 576 65.42 -7.10 -37.40
N GLU A 577 65.44 -8.25 -36.71
CA GLU A 577 65.95 -9.55 -37.23
C GLU A 577 65.73 -10.65 -36.17
N SER A 578 64.91 -11.65 -36.48
CA SER A 578 65.28 -13.02 -36.91
C SER A 578 65.46 -13.97 -35.70
N SER A 579 64.63 -15.03 -35.59
CA SER A 579 64.94 -16.42 -35.95
C SER A 579 65.95 -17.10 -34.99
N SER A 580 65.81 -18.35 -34.51
CA SER A 580 64.80 -19.41 -34.68
C SER A 580 65.12 -20.59 -33.72
N PHE A 581 64.32 -21.67 -33.73
CA PHE A 581 64.56 -22.99 -33.08
C PHE A 581 64.81 -23.01 -31.54
N ALA A 582 63.89 -23.51 -30.71
CA ALA A 582 63.49 -24.91 -30.49
C ALA A 582 64.56 -25.80 -29.82
N HIS A 583 64.42 -26.11 -28.52
CA HIS A 583 64.02 -27.46 -28.05
C HIS A 583 63.88 -27.64 -26.52
N ARG A 584 62.87 -28.43 -26.13
CA ARG A 584 62.92 -29.52 -25.13
C ARG A 584 63.02 -29.20 -23.61
N VAL A 585 61.84 -29.23 -22.99
CA VAL A 585 61.46 -30.06 -21.82
C VAL A 585 62.49 -30.26 -20.69
N GLN A 586 62.16 -29.76 -19.49
CA GLN A 586 62.29 -30.52 -18.24
C GLN A 586 61.38 -29.94 -17.13
N THR A 587 60.43 -30.74 -16.65
CA THR A 587 59.80 -30.57 -15.34
C THR A 587 60.63 -31.26 -14.27
N PRO A 588 60.72 -30.69 -13.06
CA PRO A 588 60.71 -31.49 -11.84
C PRO A 588 59.44 -31.25 -11.01
N GLN A 589 58.91 -32.32 -10.42
CA GLN A 589 57.88 -32.26 -9.39
C GLN A 589 58.51 -32.03 -8.01
N THR A 590 57.80 -31.37 -7.10
CA THR A 590 57.96 -31.55 -5.65
C THR A 590 56.58 -31.67 -5.02
N GLN A 591 56.45 -32.50 -3.98
CA GLN A 591 55.18 -33.00 -3.44
C GLN A 591 54.74 -32.24 -2.18
N THR A 592 53.41 -32.05 -2.01
CA THR A 592 52.53 -32.11 -0.80
C THR A 592 53.09 -31.83 0.63
N PRO A 593 52.27 -31.44 1.64
CA PRO A 593 50.79 -31.32 1.71
C PRO A 593 50.37 -29.84 2.03
N ALA A 594 49.23 -29.44 2.62
CA ALA A 594 48.15 -30.14 3.36
C ALA A 594 46.77 -29.42 3.33
N THR A 595 45.92 -29.80 4.29
CA THR A 595 44.61 -29.26 4.70
C THR A 595 44.61 -27.79 5.15
N ASP A 596 43.63 -27.01 4.72
CA ASP A 596 43.12 -25.85 5.48
C ASP A 596 41.61 -25.66 5.26
N ASP A 597 40.94 -25.14 6.28
CA ASP A 597 39.49 -25.04 6.44
C ASP A 597 38.92 -23.82 5.66
N PRO A 598 37.89 -23.98 4.79
CA PRO A 598 37.35 -22.87 4.02
C PRO A 598 36.76 -21.74 4.87
N GLU A 599 36.23 -22.01 6.07
CA GLU A 599 35.75 -20.96 6.98
C GLU A 599 36.90 -20.11 7.55
N ALA A 600 38.07 -20.73 7.78
CA ALA A 600 39.26 -20.02 8.25
C ALA A 600 39.87 -19.12 7.16
N LEU A 601 39.83 -19.55 5.90
CA LEU A 601 40.24 -18.74 4.75
C LEU A 601 39.30 -17.54 4.53
N TRP A 602 37.98 -17.73 4.72
CA TRP A 602 36.99 -16.67 4.65
C TRP A 602 37.22 -15.58 5.71
N ALA A 603 37.44 -15.97 6.97
CA ALA A 603 37.74 -15.05 8.07
C ALA A 603 39.08 -14.30 7.87
N ALA A 604 40.11 -14.99 7.35
CA ALA A 604 41.41 -14.38 7.06
C ALA A 604 41.35 -13.36 5.91
N TRP A 605 40.49 -13.57 4.92
CA TRP A 605 40.28 -12.63 3.81
C TRP A 605 39.48 -11.38 4.23
N ILE A 606 38.42 -11.54 5.02
CA ILE A 606 37.66 -10.40 5.60
C ILE A 606 38.59 -9.47 6.42
N ALA A 607 39.51 -10.05 7.20
CA ALA A 607 40.48 -9.29 7.98
C ALA A 607 41.53 -8.54 7.13
N HIS A 608 41.80 -8.99 5.89
CA HIS A 608 42.72 -8.35 4.96
C HIS A 608 42.09 -7.12 4.28
N GLU A 609 40.83 -7.24 3.84
CA GLU A 609 40.15 -6.20 3.05
C GLU A 609 39.56 -5.06 3.89
N PHE A 610 39.10 -5.33 5.12
CA PHE A 610 38.36 -4.35 5.94
C PHE A 610 39.13 -3.76 7.13
N GLY A 611 40.36 -4.21 7.39
CA GLY A 611 41.34 -3.42 8.15
C GLY A 611 41.05 -3.16 9.63
N GLU A 612 40.57 -4.15 10.39
CA GLU A 612 40.53 -4.07 11.87
C GLU A 612 41.52 -5.05 12.54
N VAL A 613 42.31 -4.53 13.48
CA VAL A 613 43.42 -5.27 14.11
C VAL A 613 42.94 -6.01 15.36
N ALA A 614 42.77 -7.33 15.24
CA ALA A 614 42.71 -8.22 16.40
C ALA A 614 44.11 -8.75 16.78
N ARG A 615 44.54 -8.54 18.03
CA ARG A 615 45.77 -9.15 18.57
C ARG A 615 45.55 -10.65 18.82
N PRO A 616 46.56 -11.52 18.61
CA PRO A 616 46.40 -12.95 18.81
C PRO A 616 46.49 -13.33 20.29
N GLU A 617 45.54 -14.13 20.78
CA GLU A 617 45.72 -14.88 22.03
C GLU A 617 46.60 -16.11 21.80
N ILE A 618 47.47 -16.39 22.77
CA ILE A 618 48.52 -17.40 22.65
C ILE A 618 47.95 -18.80 22.91
N ARG A 619 47.84 -19.60 21.85
CA ARG A 619 47.60 -21.04 21.96
C ARG A 619 48.88 -21.75 22.40
N ARG A 620 48.92 -22.33 23.61
CA ARG A 620 49.88 -23.41 23.96
C ARG A 620 49.22 -24.76 23.71
N LYS A 621 49.90 -25.61 22.93
CA LYS A 621 49.49 -26.98 22.58
C LYS A 621 49.81 -27.97 23.71
N SER A 622 49.08 -29.10 23.72
CA SER A 622 49.49 -30.49 24.05
C SER A 622 50.49 -30.71 25.21
N THR A 623 50.26 -31.66 26.13
CA THR A 623 50.30 -33.11 25.85
C THR A 623 49.69 -33.92 27.01
N SER A 624 49.17 -35.11 26.71
CA SER A 624 49.01 -36.24 27.65
C SER A 624 50.37 -36.95 27.91
N PRO A 625 50.52 -37.96 28.79
CA PRO A 625 49.52 -38.64 29.65
C PRO A 625 49.95 -38.82 31.14
N GLU A 626 49.24 -39.72 31.83
CA GLU A 626 49.69 -40.59 32.95
C GLU A 626 49.64 -40.14 34.44
N GLU A 627 49.29 -41.16 35.25
CA GLU A 627 49.45 -41.41 36.70
C GLU A 627 48.39 -41.02 37.77
N ASP A 628 48.12 -42.04 38.60
CA ASP A 628 47.54 -42.13 39.94
C ASP A 628 46.05 -41.80 40.25
N GLU A 629 45.22 -42.80 39.97
CA GLU A 629 43.98 -43.08 40.73
C GLU A 629 44.31 -43.88 42.01
N GLN A 630 43.69 -43.53 43.14
CA GLN A 630 44.01 -44.12 44.44
C GLN A 630 43.50 -45.57 44.61
N HIS A 631 44.37 -46.43 45.14
CA HIS A 631 44.09 -47.74 45.73
C HIS A 631 42.69 -47.92 46.38
N ARG A 632 41.84 -48.82 45.85
CA ARG A 632 41.66 -50.21 46.39
C ARG A 632 40.57 -51.06 45.70
N SER A 633 41.01 -52.24 45.21
CA SER A 633 40.35 -53.57 45.21
C SER A 633 38.89 -53.76 44.73
N GLY A 634 38.64 -54.72 43.82
CA GLY A 634 37.24 -55.18 43.65
C GLY A 634 36.79 -56.23 42.63
N VAL A 635 37.66 -56.90 41.85
CA VAL A 635 37.45 -58.24 41.20
C VAL A 635 36.12 -58.57 40.47
N SER A 636 36.24 -58.92 39.18
CA SER A 636 35.35 -59.80 38.37
C SER A 636 33.90 -59.36 38.11
N SER A 637 33.48 -58.92 36.91
CA SER A 637 33.58 -59.45 35.53
C SER A 637 32.47 -60.41 35.09
N ARG A 638 31.91 -60.11 33.89
CA ARG A 638 31.16 -60.98 32.94
C ARG A 638 29.80 -61.52 33.45
N LYS A 639 28.74 -61.66 32.64
CA LYS A 639 28.40 -61.42 31.21
C LYS A 639 26.85 -61.57 31.10
N PRO A 640 26.19 -61.44 29.93
CA PRO A 640 26.66 -61.09 28.59
C PRO A 640 26.49 -59.62 28.23
#